data_AF-A0A2N9IZ42-F1
#
_entry.id   AF-A0A2N9IZ42-F1
#
_cell.length_a   1.000
_cell.length_b   1.000
_cell.length_c   1.000
_cell.angle_alpha   90.00
_cell.angle_beta   90.00
_cell.angle_gamma   90.00
#
_symmetry.space_group_name_H-M   'P 1'
#
loop_
_entity.id
_entity.type
_entity.pdbx_description
1 polymer ?
#
loop_
_entity_poly.entity_id
_entity_poly.type
_entity_poly.pdbx_seq_one_letter_code
_entity_poly.pdbx_strand_id
1 'polypeptide(L)'
;MKSKRRGRATHMAVKLDMSKAYDRVEWEFIRAMMLKLGFADRWVNLIMQCVQTVSYSVLLNGAPAGFIKPTRGLRQGDPLSPYLFLICTEGLTSLLSKAEMTGSLQGLSICRGGPQISHLFFADDSLIFCRASIADCRALTYLLSCYERASGQKLNQEKTSLFFSTNTQHDIRQAICTELHTTSTGDLGKYLGLPPIVGKGKKQAFMDVKHKIANKLQGWKGKLLSQAGKEILIKSVAQAIPVYSMSCFRIPDNLCKEINSMVGKFWWGQKSTEKKIHWQKWSNLCQKKQDGGMGFRDLSMFNLALLAKQGWRLLQNPDTLLHRVLKAKYFPDCSFLDAQIPSHSSFTWRSLAQARHIIRLGTRWRIGNGSQVNIWKDNWISSSSPLKIISPRQILPENARVCDLIDDDSRLWKSSLIDSIFLPLEAEQIKSIPLHPSRHDSMVWSGTPNGQFSTRSAYQLQAAEKSSLSASTSDQSRNHSFWKSLWGVAVPNKIKVFMWRACKSSLPTKANLFSRGVLSSCTCPVCHDENETIFHTLWDCQYARTVWQNSLLHKLHYSIQVSNWNDVVEEVLRTQRQQDIETFFTLAWMIWGNRNNAWLQKPSADAEILGEKAATYVEEYNEVTKKVEDSRSVLCRKWSPPTGSMLKMNVATTYFNTRKSVGLGVVIRNSRGEQMASYCEEFPSAKDSLHSAANAMIKALQFGVDAGFYCLMVEFSHSQLKALIQSTEECLSEIGDQIAHIRNFRTKFSHLDFIVIPGSCNRAAKMLAGFAKGNTEPSIWLEEGPAFLLPIVLAELS
;
A
#
# COMPACT_ATOMS: atom_id res chain seq x y z
N MET A 1 21.40 25.17 -11.42
CA MET A 1 21.54 26.64 -11.31
C MET A 1 22.59 27.07 -10.27
N LYS A 2 22.52 26.73 -8.97
CA LYS A 2 23.57 27.09 -7.97
C LYS A 2 24.99 26.56 -8.26
N SER A 3 25.10 25.45 -8.99
CA SER A 3 26.40 24.88 -9.38
C SER A 3 27.03 25.53 -10.61
N LYS A 4 26.27 26.33 -11.39
CA LYS A 4 26.80 27.08 -12.54
C LYS A 4 27.54 28.31 -12.02
N ARG A 5 28.81 28.14 -11.65
CA ARG A 5 29.70 29.20 -11.13
C ARG A 5 30.51 29.91 -12.22
N ARG A 6 30.68 29.27 -13.39
CA ARG A 6 31.44 29.76 -14.55
C ARG A 6 30.70 29.39 -15.84
N GLY A 7 30.94 30.14 -16.93
CA GLY A 7 30.35 29.92 -18.26
C GLY A 7 29.43 31.06 -18.71
N ARG A 8 29.35 31.26 -20.03
CA ARG A 8 28.61 32.38 -20.68
C ARG A 8 27.08 32.25 -20.61
N ALA A 9 26.54 31.04 -20.44
CA ALA A 9 25.10 30.81 -20.44
C ALA A 9 24.48 31.01 -19.04
N THR A 10 23.73 32.09 -18.87
CA THR A 10 22.99 32.47 -17.66
C THR A 10 21.52 32.06 -17.75
N HIS A 11 20.91 31.66 -16.63
CA HIS A 11 19.54 31.14 -16.60
C HIS A 11 18.76 31.74 -15.44
N MET A 12 17.44 31.83 -15.59
CA MET A 12 16.52 32.22 -14.53
C MET A 12 15.36 31.23 -14.41
N ALA A 13 14.84 31.11 -13.20
CA ALA A 13 13.58 30.46 -12.90
C ALA A 13 12.62 31.50 -12.35
N VAL A 14 11.39 31.47 -12.86
CA VAL A 14 10.30 32.39 -12.51
C VAL A 14 9.21 31.53 -11.86
N LYS A 15 8.93 31.77 -10.58
CA LYS A 15 7.79 31.17 -9.91
C LYS A 15 6.62 32.14 -10.00
N LEU A 16 5.62 31.79 -10.78
CA LEU A 16 4.40 32.57 -10.97
C LEU A 16 3.36 32.18 -9.92
N ASP A 17 2.55 33.16 -9.52
CA ASP A 17 1.36 32.98 -8.68
C ASP A 17 0.18 33.63 -9.41
N MET A 18 -0.91 32.87 -9.62
CA MET A 18 -2.11 33.38 -10.29
C MET A 18 -3.10 33.95 -9.27
N SER A 19 -3.51 35.20 -9.44
CA SER A 19 -4.48 35.87 -8.57
C SER A 19 -5.87 35.28 -8.77
N LYS A 20 -6.43 34.65 -7.72
CA LYS A 20 -7.78 34.05 -7.76
C LYS A 20 -7.96 33.11 -8.97
N ALA A 21 -7.07 32.11 -9.07
CA ALA A 21 -6.90 31.26 -10.25
C ALA A 21 -8.19 30.65 -10.79
N TYR A 22 -9.12 30.20 -9.93
CA TYR A 22 -10.40 29.67 -10.40
C TYR A 22 -11.41 30.77 -10.77
N ASP A 23 -11.48 31.85 -10.01
CA ASP A 23 -12.55 32.86 -10.13
C ASP A 23 -12.41 33.77 -11.36
N ARG A 24 -11.24 33.79 -12.00
CA ARG A 24 -10.91 34.69 -13.10
C ARG A 24 -11.01 34.07 -14.49
N VAL A 25 -11.23 32.76 -14.58
CA VAL A 25 -11.19 32.06 -15.88
C VAL A 25 -12.36 32.49 -16.76
N GLU A 26 -12.08 32.99 -17.96
CA GLU A 26 -13.11 33.33 -18.94
C GLU A 26 -13.69 32.06 -19.59
N TRP A 27 -15.02 31.96 -19.59
CA TRP A 27 -15.74 30.78 -20.07
C TRP A 27 -15.58 30.56 -21.58
N GLU A 28 -15.58 31.64 -22.37
CA GLU A 28 -15.42 31.54 -23.81
C GLU A 28 -14.02 31.02 -24.19
N PHE A 29 -13.01 31.34 -23.40
CA PHE A 29 -11.66 30.80 -23.59
C PHE A 29 -11.63 29.28 -23.39
N ILE A 30 -12.25 28.76 -22.33
CA ILE A 30 -12.35 27.31 -22.10
C ILE A 30 -13.08 26.64 -23.28
N ARG A 31 -14.21 27.21 -23.70
CA ARG A 31 -15.00 26.70 -24.82
C ARG A 31 -14.16 26.60 -26.09
N ALA A 32 -13.45 27.67 -26.44
CA ALA A 32 -12.57 27.72 -27.61
C ALA A 32 -11.41 26.71 -27.49
N MET A 33 -10.80 26.56 -26.31
CA MET A 33 -9.73 25.59 -26.07
C MET A 33 -10.22 24.14 -26.24
N MET A 34 -11.40 23.79 -25.68
CA MET A 34 -11.97 22.45 -25.85
C MET A 34 -12.25 22.13 -27.32
N LEU A 35 -12.87 23.05 -28.06
CA LEU A 35 -13.10 22.85 -29.49
C LEU A 35 -11.78 22.70 -30.25
N LYS A 36 -10.76 23.50 -29.92
CA LYS A 36 -9.45 23.42 -30.55
C LYS A 36 -8.71 22.11 -30.27
N LEU A 37 -8.89 21.54 -29.08
CA LEU A 37 -8.35 20.24 -28.69
C LEU A 37 -9.12 19.05 -29.31
N GLY A 38 -10.18 19.31 -30.08
CA GLY A 38 -10.92 18.29 -30.82
C GLY A 38 -12.08 17.66 -30.05
N PHE A 39 -12.53 18.28 -28.95
CA PHE A 39 -13.75 17.81 -28.27
C PHE A 39 -14.98 18.08 -29.14
N ALA A 40 -15.90 17.12 -29.19
CA ALA A 40 -17.13 17.24 -29.97
C ALA A 40 -18.03 18.38 -29.45
N ASP A 41 -18.61 19.18 -30.34
CA ASP A 41 -19.44 20.35 -30.00
C ASP A 41 -20.56 20.04 -29.00
N ARG A 42 -21.25 18.91 -29.19
CA ARG A 42 -22.32 18.47 -28.28
C ARG A 42 -21.81 18.30 -26.85
N TRP A 43 -20.62 17.71 -26.70
CA TRP A 43 -20.00 17.52 -25.38
C TRP A 43 -19.59 18.86 -24.76
N VAL A 44 -18.97 19.74 -25.56
CA VAL A 44 -18.58 21.09 -25.10
C VAL A 44 -19.81 21.86 -24.60
N ASN A 45 -20.91 21.84 -25.35
CA ASN A 45 -22.13 22.55 -24.97
C ASN A 45 -22.72 22.03 -23.64
N LEU A 46 -22.71 20.71 -23.41
CA LEU A 46 -23.16 20.13 -22.13
C LEU A 46 -22.29 20.60 -20.96
N ILE A 47 -20.97 20.60 -21.13
CA ILE A 47 -20.04 21.10 -20.11
C ILE A 47 -20.27 22.60 -19.85
N MET A 48 -20.43 23.40 -20.90
CA MET A 48 -20.67 24.83 -20.76
C MET A 48 -22.00 25.13 -20.08
N GLN A 49 -23.04 24.32 -20.28
CA GLN A 49 -24.28 24.43 -19.50
C GLN A 49 -24.01 24.26 -18.01
N CYS A 50 -23.25 23.24 -17.59
CA CYS A 50 -22.91 23.05 -16.18
C CYS A 50 -22.15 24.23 -15.57
N VAL A 51 -21.28 24.88 -16.36
CA VAL A 51 -20.46 26.00 -15.90
C VAL A 51 -21.26 27.31 -15.84
N GLN A 52 -22.09 27.57 -16.85
CA GLN A 52 -22.77 28.87 -17.05
C GLN A 52 -24.06 29.01 -16.24
N THR A 53 -24.70 27.92 -15.83
CA THR A 53 -25.98 27.97 -15.09
C THR A 53 -25.82 28.10 -13.58
N VAL A 54 -24.59 28.19 -13.07
CA VAL A 54 -24.33 28.31 -11.62
C VAL A 54 -24.78 29.67 -11.11
N SER A 55 -25.26 29.71 -9.87
CA SER A 55 -25.59 30.93 -9.16
C SER A 55 -25.17 30.86 -7.70
N TYR A 56 -24.79 32.00 -7.13
CA TYR A 56 -24.36 32.10 -5.74
C TYR A 56 -25.32 32.97 -4.92
N SER A 57 -25.46 32.64 -3.65
CA SER A 57 -26.16 33.47 -2.66
C SER A 57 -25.24 33.68 -1.46
N VAL A 58 -25.31 34.84 -0.83
CA VAL A 58 -24.51 35.14 0.35
C VAL A 58 -25.34 34.82 1.59
N LEU A 59 -24.78 34.06 2.53
CA LEU A 59 -25.44 33.81 3.81
C LEU A 59 -25.31 35.06 4.69
N LEU A 60 -26.41 35.77 4.90
CA LEU A 60 -26.52 36.87 5.85
C LEU A 60 -27.33 36.38 7.06
N ASN A 61 -26.71 36.38 8.25
CA ASN A 61 -27.33 35.89 9.48
C ASN A 61 -27.89 34.46 9.38
N GLY A 62 -27.25 33.59 8.58
CA GLY A 62 -27.69 32.21 8.39
C GLY A 62 -28.79 32.01 7.35
N ALA A 63 -29.34 33.08 6.77
CA ALA A 63 -30.29 33.01 5.66
C ALA A 63 -29.60 33.35 4.33
N PRO A 64 -29.87 32.60 3.24
CA PRO A 64 -29.37 32.97 1.92
C PRO A 64 -30.03 34.27 1.46
N ALA A 65 -29.21 35.28 1.16
CA ALA A 65 -29.65 36.58 0.72
C ALA A 65 -28.99 36.92 -0.63
N GLY A 66 -29.81 37.43 -1.54
CA GLY A 66 -29.39 37.82 -2.88
C GLY A 66 -29.07 36.64 -3.81
N PHE A 67 -28.89 36.99 -5.08
CA PHE A 67 -28.55 36.05 -6.14
C PHE A 67 -27.50 36.68 -7.05
N ILE A 68 -26.34 36.07 -7.14
CA ILE A 68 -25.22 36.49 -7.95
C ILE A 68 -25.08 35.49 -9.08
N LYS A 69 -25.30 35.96 -10.31
CA LYS A 69 -24.99 35.19 -11.52
C LYS A 69 -23.54 35.48 -11.92
N PRO A 70 -22.61 34.53 -11.78
CA PRO A 70 -21.26 34.69 -12.30
C PRO A 70 -21.29 34.82 -13.83
N THR A 71 -20.37 35.61 -14.37
CA THR A 71 -20.14 35.71 -15.83
C THR A 71 -18.84 35.02 -16.25
N ARG A 72 -18.03 34.60 -15.26
CA ARG A 72 -16.75 33.92 -15.42
C ARG A 72 -16.40 33.15 -14.15
N GLY A 73 -15.34 32.37 -14.24
CA GLY A 73 -14.75 31.63 -13.14
C GLY A 73 -15.29 30.20 -13.02
N LEU A 74 -14.53 29.37 -12.33
CA LEU A 74 -14.81 27.95 -12.13
C LEU A 74 -15.15 27.70 -10.65
N ARG A 75 -16.17 26.89 -10.40
CA ARG A 75 -16.65 26.62 -9.03
C ARG A 75 -15.63 25.79 -8.25
N GLN A 76 -15.11 26.32 -7.16
CA GLN A 76 -14.26 25.54 -6.25
C GLN A 76 -15.08 24.47 -5.52
N GLY A 77 -14.56 23.25 -5.47
CA GLY A 77 -15.24 22.08 -4.91
C GLY A 77 -16.14 21.31 -5.89
N ASP A 78 -16.32 21.82 -7.12
CA ASP A 78 -16.94 21.07 -8.21
C ASP A 78 -15.94 20.06 -8.81
N PRO A 79 -16.30 18.77 -8.96
CA PRO A 79 -15.45 17.76 -9.59
C PRO A 79 -14.97 18.10 -11.02
N LEU A 80 -15.72 18.90 -11.79
CA LEU A 80 -15.34 19.25 -13.17
C LEU A 80 -14.30 20.37 -13.23
N SER A 81 -14.40 21.36 -12.35
CA SER A 81 -13.56 22.56 -12.35
C SER A 81 -12.05 22.31 -12.44
N PRO A 82 -11.45 21.34 -11.72
CA PRO A 82 -10.01 21.06 -11.85
C PRO A 82 -9.58 20.66 -13.26
N TYR A 83 -10.39 19.87 -13.97
CA TYR A 83 -10.08 19.44 -15.34
C TYR A 83 -10.22 20.60 -16.34
N LEU A 84 -11.26 21.42 -16.16
CA LEU A 84 -11.44 22.62 -16.98
C LEU A 84 -10.31 23.63 -16.74
N PHE A 85 -9.82 23.72 -15.51
CA PHE A 85 -8.64 24.52 -15.19
C PHE A 85 -7.39 24.00 -15.90
N LEU A 86 -7.19 22.68 -15.97
CA LEU A 86 -6.08 22.10 -16.75
C LEU A 86 -6.16 22.45 -18.23
N ILE A 87 -7.36 22.38 -18.83
CA ILE A 87 -7.59 22.79 -20.22
C ILE A 87 -7.28 24.28 -20.43
N CYS A 88 -7.64 25.13 -19.47
CA CYS A 88 -7.28 26.54 -19.50
C CYS A 88 -5.75 26.72 -19.49
N THR A 89 -5.05 26.06 -18.57
CA THR A 89 -3.57 26.14 -18.48
C THR A 89 -2.84 25.56 -19.69
N GLU A 90 -3.46 24.64 -20.44
CA GLU A 90 -2.90 24.09 -21.68
C GLU A 90 -2.64 25.19 -22.73
N GLY A 91 -3.44 26.27 -22.72
CA GLY A 91 -3.19 27.44 -23.55
C GLY A 91 -1.84 28.10 -23.26
N LEU A 92 -1.48 28.24 -21.97
CA LEU A 92 -0.17 28.78 -21.57
C LEU A 92 0.97 27.82 -21.92
N THR A 93 0.79 26.53 -21.68
CA THR A 93 1.73 25.46 -22.08
C THR A 93 2.02 25.51 -23.59
N SER A 94 0.96 25.66 -24.40
CA SER A 94 1.06 25.75 -25.86
C SER A 94 1.81 27.02 -26.31
N LEU A 95 1.55 28.16 -25.68
CA LEU A 95 2.25 29.43 -25.97
C LEU A 95 3.76 29.33 -25.67
N LEU A 96 4.11 28.76 -24.51
CA LEU A 96 5.51 28.57 -24.12
C LEU A 96 6.22 27.56 -25.04
N SER A 97 5.56 26.46 -25.38
CA SER A 97 6.10 25.45 -26.29
C SER A 97 6.32 26.01 -27.69
N LYS A 98 5.40 26.85 -28.20
CA LYS A 98 5.57 27.56 -29.47
C LYS A 98 6.78 28.48 -29.43
N ALA A 99 6.94 29.27 -28.36
CA ALA A 99 8.07 30.18 -28.20
C ALA A 99 9.41 29.45 -28.08
N GLU A 100 9.41 28.24 -27.52
CA GLU A 100 10.59 27.36 -27.46
C GLU A 100 10.94 26.81 -28.85
N MET A 101 9.95 26.34 -29.61
CA MET A 101 10.15 25.86 -30.99
C MET A 101 10.64 26.97 -31.93
N THR A 102 10.15 28.20 -31.79
CA THR A 102 10.61 29.35 -32.60
C THR A 102 11.92 29.96 -32.10
N GLY A 103 12.49 29.46 -30.99
CA GLY A 103 13.71 29.97 -30.39
C GLY A 103 13.59 31.32 -29.69
N SER A 104 12.37 31.86 -29.56
CA SER A 104 12.07 33.13 -28.88
C SER A 104 12.25 33.04 -27.37
N LEU A 105 12.06 31.85 -26.80
CA LEU A 105 12.44 31.48 -25.44
C LEU A 105 13.35 30.27 -25.48
N GLN A 106 14.41 30.25 -24.68
CA GLN A 106 15.26 29.07 -24.55
C GLN A 106 15.14 28.46 -23.16
N GLY A 107 14.62 27.24 -23.09
CA GLY A 107 14.45 26.49 -21.85
C GLY A 107 15.78 26.13 -21.17
N LEU A 108 15.68 25.60 -19.95
CA LEU A 108 16.84 25.14 -19.19
C LEU A 108 17.15 23.68 -19.54
N SER A 109 18.35 23.43 -20.07
CA SER A 109 18.94 22.09 -20.07
C SER A 109 19.96 21.93 -18.94
N ILE A 110 19.84 20.82 -18.19
CA ILE A 110 20.65 20.57 -16.99
C ILE A 110 22.06 20.05 -17.36
N CYS A 111 22.19 19.36 -18.49
CA CYS A 111 23.42 18.72 -18.98
C CYS A 111 23.40 18.67 -20.51
N ARG A 112 24.57 18.55 -21.15
CA ARG A 112 24.66 18.40 -22.62
C ARG A 112 23.92 17.12 -23.04
N GLY A 113 23.00 17.23 -24.00
CA GLY A 113 22.15 16.11 -24.43
C GLY A 113 20.93 15.81 -23.55
N GLY A 114 20.73 16.55 -22.44
CA GLY A 114 19.52 16.43 -21.62
C GLY A 114 18.33 17.20 -22.23
N PRO A 115 17.08 16.80 -21.90
CA PRO A 115 15.89 17.49 -22.40
C PRO A 115 15.88 18.95 -21.95
N GLN A 116 15.41 19.84 -22.83
CA GLN A 116 15.14 21.23 -22.47
C GLN A 116 13.83 21.29 -21.69
N ILE A 117 13.82 22.09 -20.62
CA ILE A 117 12.66 22.29 -19.76
C ILE A 117 12.38 23.79 -19.73
N SER A 118 11.29 24.21 -20.34
CA SER A 118 10.81 25.60 -20.30
C SER A 118 9.85 25.86 -19.14
N HIS A 119 9.08 24.87 -18.69
CA HIS A 119 8.09 25.05 -17.62
C HIS A 119 7.76 23.76 -16.87
N LEU A 120 7.28 23.91 -15.62
CA LEU A 120 6.75 22.86 -14.75
C LEU A 120 5.52 23.44 -14.02
N PHE A 121 4.33 22.93 -14.37
CA PHE A 121 3.07 23.40 -13.80
C PHE A 121 2.45 22.34 -12.89
N PHE A 122 1.83 22.78 -11.80
CA PHE A 122 0.99 21.96 -10.96
C PHE A 122 -0.20 22.81 -10.49
N ALA A 123 -1.35 22.62 -11.12
CA ALA A 123 -2.48 23.54 -10.96
C ALA A 123 -2.03 24.99 -11.15
N ASP A 124 -2.24 25.87 -10.16
CA ASP A 124 -1.86 27.27 -10.16
C ASP A 124 -0.37 27.52 -9.88
N ASP A 125 0.31 26.58 -9.21
CA ASP A 125 1.73 26.64 -8.88
C ASP A 125 2.60 26.43 -10.14
N SER A 126 3.03 27.54 -10.75
CA SER A 126 3.68 27.55 -12.06
C SER A 126 5.16 27.95 -11.97
N LEU A 127 6.07 27.09 -12.46
CA LEU A 127 7.49 27.39 -12.60
C LEU A 127 7.87 27.49 -14.07
N ILE A 128 8.53 28.57 -14.46
CA ILE A 128 9.06 28.79 -15.81
C ILE A 128 10.58 28.90 -15.73
N PHE A 129 11.27 28.32 -16.70
CA PHE A 129 12.72 28.35 -16.83
C PHE A 129 13.10 28.91 -18.20
N CYS A 130 13.97 29.91 -18.21
CA CYS A 130 14.50 30.49 -19.44
C CYS A 130 15.92 31.04 -19.23
N ARG A 131 16.54 31.58 -20.27
CA ARG A 131 17.83 32.27 -20.10
C ARG A 131 17.64 33.57 -19.32
N ALA A 132 18.63 33.91 -18.50
CA ALA A 132 18.64 35.20 -17.82
C ALA A 132 19.16 36.27 -18.78
N SER A 133 18.28 36.72 -19.68
CA SER A 133 18.53 37.80 -20.64
C SER A 133 17.28 38.70 -20.75
N ILE A 134 17.48 39.96 -21.14
CA ILE A 134 16.38 40.91 -21.37
C ILE A 134 15.48 40.46 -22.52
N ALA A 135 16.04 39.82 -23.55
CA ALA A 135 15.28 39.32 -24.70
C ALA A 135 14.28 38.23 -24.29
N ASP A 136 14.76 37.17 -23.61
CA ASP A 136 13.90 36.09 -23.10
C ASP A 136 12.89 36.64 -22.07
N CYS A 137 13.29 37.62 -21.26
CA CYS A 137 12.39 38.27 -20.30
C CYS A 137 11.22 39.00 -20.99
N ARG A 138 11.50 39.80 -22.03
CA ARG A 138 10.48 40.49 -22.82
C ARG A 138 9.55 39.52 -23.55
N ALA A 139 10.12 38.46 -24.12
CA ALA A 139 9.34 37.40 -24.75
C ALA A 139 8.39 36.75 -23.73
N LEU A 140 8.88 36.45 -22.52
CA LEU A 140 8.04 35.89 -21.46
C LEU A 140 6.93 36.85 -21.04
N THR A 141 7.23 38.13 -20.80
CA THR A 141 6.22 39.14 -20.46
C THR A 141 5.13 39.24 -21.52
N TYR A 142 5.52 39.27 -22.80
CA TYR A 142 4.58 39.30 -23.92
C TYR A 142 3.64 38.08 -23.93
N LEU A 143 4.19 36.87 -23.77
CA LEU A 143 3.40 35.63 -23.75
C LEU A 143 2.43 35.61 -22.56
N LEU A 144 2.90 36.05 -21.39
CA LEU A 144 2.05 36.13 -20.19
C LEU A 144 0.92 37.15 -20.40
N SER A 145 1.21 38.35 -20.91
CA SER A 145 0.16 39.33 -21.22
C SER A 145 -0.83 38.85 -22.28
N CYS A 146 -0.37 38.09 -23.28
CA CYS A 146 -1.24 37.45 -24.25
C CYS A 146 -2.18 36.43 -23.59
N TYR A 147 -1.64 35.57 -22.73
CA TYR A 147 -2.42 34.59 -21.98
C TYR A 147 -3.41 35.23 -21.00
N GLU A 148 -3.00 36.27 -20.25
CA GLU A 148 -3.87 37.00 -19.34
C GLU A 148 -5.06 37.62 -20.06
N ARG A 149 -4.82 38.24 -21.22
CA ARG A 149 -5.88 38.83 -22.06
C ARG A 149 -6.85 37.80 -22.61
N ALA A 150 -6.37 36.62 -22.99
CA ALA A 150 -7.21 35.58 -23.58
C ALA A 150 -7.99 34.77 -22.55
N SER A 151 -7.34 34.38 -21.44
CA SER A 151 -7.91 33.47 -20.44
C SER A 151 -8.60 34.17 -19.27
N GLY A 152 -8.38 35.48 -19.09
CA GLY A 152 -8.78 36.26 -17.92
C GLY A 152 -7.93 36.02 -16.67
N GLN A 153 -7.00 35.05 -16.70
CA GLN A 153 -6.02 34.87 -15.63
C GLN A 153 -5.23 36.15 -15.42
N LYS A 154 -4.77 36.36 -14.19
CA LYS A 154 -3.94 37.51 -13.85
C LYS A 154 -2.84 37.11 -12.89
N LEU A 155 -1.62 37.51 -13.19
CA LEU A 155 -0.45 37.29 -12.35
C LEU A 155 -0.53 38.14 -11.09
N ASN A 156 -0.11 37.53 -10.00
CA ASN A 156 0.14 38.20 -8.75
C ASN A 156 1.62 38.60 -8.69
N GLN A 157 1.91 39.85 -9.05
CA GLN A 157 3.28 40.36 -9.11
C GLN A 157 3.98 40.35 -7.74
N GLU A 158 3.23 40.56 -6.65
CA GLU A 158 3.77 40.56 -5.28
C GLU A 158 4.25 39.17 -4.83
N LYS A 159 3.59 38.11 -5.29
CA LYS A 159 3.93 36.72 -4.95
C LYS A 159 4.81 36.04 -5.99
N THR A 160 4.88 36.60 -7.19
CA THR A 160 5.79 36.13 -8.24
C THR A 160 7.22 36.35 -7.78
N SER A 161 8.08 35.34 -7.93
CA SER A 161 9.47 35.39 -7.44
C SER A 161 10.47 34.92 -8.49
N LEU A 162 11.63 35.57 -8.51
CA LEU A 162 12.72 35.29 -9.43
C LEU A 162 13.91 34.62 -8.76
N PHE A 163 14.48 33.65 -9.47
CA PHE A 163 15.68 32.94 -9.06
C PHE A 163 16.69 32.84 -10.20
N PHE A 164 17.88 33.38 -9.99
CA PHE A 164 18.94 33.43 -11.01
C PHE A 164 20.04 32.39 -10.78
N SER A 165 20.69 31.96 -11.86
CA SER A 165 21.94 31.20 -11.77
C SER A 165 23.06 32.03 -11.13
N THR A 166 23.99 31.37 -10.44
CA THR A 166 25.05 32.05 -9.67
C THR A 166 25.98 32.89 -10.55
N ASN A 167 26.19 32.49 -11.81
CA ASN A 167 26.99 33.21 -12.81
C ASN A 167 26.26 34.41 -13.46
N THR A 168 25.00 34.70 -13.13
CA THR A 168 24.31 35.89 -13.67
C THR A 168 24.81 37.15 -12.97
N GLN A 169 25.31 38.13 -13.74
CA GLN A 169 25.81 39.42 -13.24
C GLN A 169 24.71 40.25 -12.56
N HIS A 170 25.10 41.11 -11.61
CA HIS A 170 24.16 41.90 -10.81
C HIS A 170 23.32 42.85 -11.67
N ASP A 171 23.94 43.52 -12.65
CA ASP A 171 23.28 44.49 -13.52
C ASP A 171 22.16 43.83 -14.35
N ILE A 172 22.42 42.64 -14.88
CA ILE A 172 21.42 41.84 -15.61
C ILE A 172 20.27 41.43 -14.68
N ARG A 173 20.56 41.05 -13.43
CA ARG A 173 19.50 40.71 -12.45
C ARG A 173 18.62 41.92 -12.17
N GLN A 174 19.21 43.08 -11.92
CA GLN A 174 18.47 44.31 -11.66
C GLN A 174 17.61 44.69 -12.87
N ALA A 175 18.17 44.66 -14.07
CA ALA A 175 17.43 44.98 -15.28
C ALA A 175 16.23 44.03 -15.52
N ILE A 176 16.39 42.72 -15.26
CA ILE A 176 15.28 41.75 -15.35
C ILE A 176 14.24 41.98 -14.24
N CYS A 177 14.67 42.29 -13.02
CA CYS A 177 13.74 42.62 -11.92
C CYS A 177 12.90 43.85 -12.24
N THR A 178 13.50 44.89 -12.83
CA THR A 178 12.78 46.08 -13.29
C THR A 178 11.77 45.74 -14.38
N GLU A 179 12.15 44.95 -15.39
CA GLU A 179 11.26 44.55 -16.49
C GLU A 179 10.04 43.74 -15.99
N LEU A 180 10.26 42.79 -15.08
CA LEU A 180 9.19 41.95 -14.52
C LEU A 180 8.46 42.56 -13.33
N HIS A 181 8.83 43.78 -12.93
CA HIS A 181 8.25 44.50 -11.79
C HIS A 181 8.22 43.65 -10.51
N THR A 182 9.29 42.89 -10.27
CA THR A 182 9.39 41.94 -9.15
C THR A 182 10.78 41.96 -8.53
N THR A 183 10.91 41.40 -7.33
CA THR A 183 12.20 41.36 -6.61
C THR A 183 12.82 39.96 -6.67
N SER A 184 14.15 39.93 -6.77
CA SER A 184 14.92 38.68 -6.67
C SER A 184 14.98 38.24 -5.20
N THR A 185 14.19 37.24 -4.83
CA THR A 185 14.18 36.69 -3.46
C THR A 185 15.43 35.88 -3.12
N GLY A 186 16.24 35.49 -4.11
CA GLY A 186 17.46 34.69 -3.91
C GLY A 186 17.22 33.23 -3.46
N ASP A 187 15.98 32.91 -3.11
CA ASP A 187 15.46 31.59 -2.79
C ASP A 187 14.06 31.40 -3.41
N LEU A 188 13.79 30.19 -3.90
CA LEU A 188 12.49 29.79 -4.48
C LEU A 188 11.46 29.44 -3.37
N GLY A 189 11.83 29.58 -2.10
CA GLY A 189 11.00 29.22 -0.96
C GLY A 189 10.66 27.74 -0.96
N LYS A 190 9.40 27.39 -0.69
CA LYS A 190 8.88 26.03 -0.90
C LYS A 190 8.11 25.95 -2.21
N TYR A 191 8.26 24.84 -2.90
CA TYR A 191 7.45 24.47 -4.05
C TYR A 191 6.71 23.17 -3.73
N LEU A 192 5.38 23.18 -3.86
CA LEU A 192 4.51 22.07 -3.45
C LEU A 192 4.77 21.60 -2.00
N GLY A 193 5.15 22.52 -1.11
CA GLY A 193 5.46 22.20 0.29
C GLY A 193 6.81 21.52 0.53
N LEU A 194 7.67 21.37 -0.49
CA LEU A 194 9.02 20.83 -0.38
C LEU A 194 10.09 21.90 -0.64
N PRO A 195 11.29 21.76 -0.03
CA PRO A 195 12.42 22.63 -0.35
C PRO A 195 12.95 22.31 -1.76
N PRO A 196 12.97 23.27 -2.71
CA PRO A 196 13.52 23.08 -4.05
C PRO A 196 15.04 22.93 -4.03
N ILE A 197 15.70 23.44 -2.98
CA ILE A 197 17.15 23.34 -2.79
C ILE A 197 17.45 22.84 -1.37
N VAL A 198 18.02 21.63 -1.28
CA VAL A 198 18.55 21.10 -0.02
C VAL A 198 20.04 21.43 0.07
N GLY A 199 20.38 22.43 0.90
CA GLY A 199 21.75 22.87 1.15
C GLY A 199 22.54 21.97 2.11
N LYS A 200 23.65 22.49 2.67
CA LYS A 200 24.48 21.76 3.65
C LYS A 200 23.68 21.39 4.92
N GLY A 201 22.74 22.26 5.33
CA GLY A 201 21.83 22.05 6.47
C GLY A 201 20.68 21.08 6.17
N LYS A 202 20.99 19.81 5.88
CA LYS A 202 19.97 18.78 5.53
C LYS A 202 18.86 18.65 6.58
N LYS A 203 19.19 18.79 7.86
CA LYS A 203 18.22 18.71 8.97
C LYS A 203 17.23 19.86 8.91
N GLN A 204 17.72 21.10 8.76
CA GLN A 204 16.91 22.32 8.73
C GLN A 204 15.86 22.28 7.62
N ALA A 205 16.23 21.75 6.44
CA ALA A 205 15.33 21.61 5.30
C ALA A 205 14.07 20.76 5.57
N PHE A 206 14.08 19.90 6.59
CA PHE A 206 12.96 19.02 6.93
C PHE A 206 12.44 19.25 8.37
N MET A 207 12.89 20.29 9.07
CA MET A 207 12.42 20.58 10.43
C MET A 207 10.91 20.86 10.47
N ASP A 208 10.35 21.46 9.41
CA ASP A 208 8.91 21.72 9.32
C ASP A 208 8.07 20.45 9.45
N VAL A 209 8.56 19.32 8.94
CA VAL A 209 7.88 18.02 9.07
C VAL A 209 7.80 17.62 10.55
N LYS A 210 8.91 17.78 11.28
CA LYS A 210 8.97 17.55 12.72
C LYS A 210 8.04 18.51 13.46
N HIS A 211 8.02 19.80 13.13
CA HIS A 211 7.14 20.79 13.76
C HIS A 211 5.65 20.48 13.52
N LYS A 212 5.26 20.10 12.30
CA LYS A 212 3.88 19.68 11.99
C LYS A 212 3.46 18.47 12.84
N ILE A 213 4.33 17.47 12.98
CA ILE A 213 4.08 16.31 13.84
C ILE A 213 3.99 16.75 15.31
N ALA A 214 4.92 17.60 15.78
CA ALA A 214 4.93 18.11 17.16
C ALA A 214 3.60 18.80 17.51
N ASN A 215 3.13 19.71 16.65
CA ASN A 215 1.92 20.49 16.86
C ASN A 215 0.68 19.58 16.92
N LYS A 216 0.61 18.55 16.07
CA LYS A 216 -0.49 17.56 16.13
C LYS A 216 -0.44 16.74 17.41
N LEU A 217 0.74 16.24 17.80
CA LEU A 217 0.91 15.47 19.04
C LEU A 217 0.56 16.30 20.29
N GLN A 218 0.98 17.57 20.33
CA GLN A 218 0.62 18.49 21.41
C GLN A 218 -0.89 18.73 21.48
N GLY A 219 -1.53 19.02 20.35
CA GLY A 219 -2.98 19.20 20.27
C GLY A 219 -3.78 17.97 20.72
N TRP A 220 -3.25 16.75 20.49
CA TRP A 220 -3.89 15.53 20.95
C TRP A 220 -3.64 15.22 22.42
N LYS A 221 -2.53 15.65 23.01
CA LYS A 221 -2.28 15.49 24.45
C LYS A 221 -3.30 16.24 25.32
N GLY A 222 -3.91 17.30 24.80
CA GLY A 222 -5.02 18.02 25.47
C GLY A 222 -6.33 17.24 25.48
N LYS A 223 -6.45 16.12 24.75
CA LYS A 223 -7.65 15.28 24.69
C LYS A 223 -7.42 14.00 25.50
N LEU A 224 -8.39 13.62 26.33
CA LEU A 224 -8.35 12.36 27.11
C LEU A 224 -8.52 11.16 26.16
N LEU A 225 -7.43 10.73 25.54
CA LEU A 225 -7.42 9.64 24.56
C LEU A 225 -7.01 8.31 25.19
N SER A 226 -7.77 7.26 24.89
CA SER A 226 -7.39 5.87 25.18
C SER A 226 -6.12 5.48 24.40
N GLN A 227 -5.41 4.46 24.88
CA GLN A 227 -4.23 3.94 24.16
C GLN A 227 -4.57 3.44 22.75
N ALA A 228 -5.69 2.73 22.59
CA ALA A 228 -6.18 2.33 21.28
C ALA A 228 -6.45 3.54 20.37
N GLY A 229 -7.01 4.63 20.90
CA GLY A 229 -7.21 5.88 20.15
C GLY A 229 -5.88 6.53 19.71
N LYS A 230 -4.85 6.52 20.57
CA LYS A 230 -3.51 6.99 20.20
C LYS A 230 -2.88 6.15 19.09
N GLU A 231 -3.09 4.83 19.11
CA GLU A 231 -2.56 3.91 18.10
C GLU A 231 -3.07 4.34 16.71
N ILE A 232 -4.39 4.59 16.63
CA ILE A 232 -5.06 5.02 15.40
C ILE A 232 -4.48 6.34 14.92
N LEU A 233 -4.42 7.36 15.76
CA LEU A 233 -3.91 8.70 15.39
C LEU A 233 -2.44 8.68 14.95
N ILE A 234 -1.60 7.86 15.59
CA ILE A 234 -0.20 7.71 15.21
C ILE A 234 -0.11 7.14 13.79
N LYS A 235 -0.87 6.09 13.50
CA LYS A 235 -0.82 5.40 12.20
C LYS A 235 -1.46 6.20 11.07
N SER A 236 -2.61 6.80 11.32
CA SER A 236 -3.39 7.49 10.28
C SER A 236 -2.89 8.90 10.00
N VAL A 237 -2.33 9.60 11.01
CA VAL A 237 -1.93 11.00 10.88
C VAL A 237 -0.43 11.18 11.10
N ALA A 238 0.12 10.83 12.27
CA ALA A 238 1.52 11.17 12.58
C ALA A 238 2.53 10.52 11.63
N GLN A 239 2.33 9.26 11.26
CA GLN A 239 3.16 8.52 10.30
C GLN A 239 2.83 8.83 8.83
N ALA A 240 1.69 9.48 8.55
CA ALA A 240 1.29 9.89 7.21
C ALA A 240 1.89 11.25 6.80
N ILE A 241 2.02 12.20 7.74
CA ILE A 241 2.59 13.53 7.51
C ILE A 241 3.95 13.50 6.75
N PRO A 242 4.95 12.68 7.13
CA PRO A 242 6.24 12.69 6.46
C PRO A 242 6.26 11.97 5.10
N VAL A 243 5.21 11.21 4.74
CA VAL A 243 5.17 10.35 3.54
C VAL A 243 5.53 11.11 2.27
N TYR A 244 4.94 12.30 2.10
CA TYR A 244 5.16 13.11 0.91
C TYR A 244 6.63 13.51 0.76
N SER A 245 7.25 14.05 1.82
CA SER A 245 8.68 14.41 1.81
C SER A 245 9.59 13.18 1.67
N MET A 246 9.26 12.08 2.34
CA MET A 246 10.01 10.82 2.27
C MET A 246 9.95 10.17 0.88
N SER A 247 8.90 10.44 0.10
CA SER A 247 8.78 9.90 -1.26
C SER A 247 9.80 10.50 -2.23
N CYS A 248 10.28 11.72 -1.95
CA CYS A 248 11.23 12.43 -2.80
C CYS A 248 12.65 12.48 -2.22
N PHE A 249 12.78 12.44 -0.89
CA PHE A 249 14.04 12.68 -0.20
C PHE A 249 14.31 11.67 0.92
N ARG A 250 15.59 11.38 1.15
CA ARG A 250 16.03 10.64 2.33
C ARG A 250 16.17 11.59 3.50
N ILE A 251 15.20 11.56 4.41
CA ILE A 251 15.24 12.34 5.65
C ILE A 251 16.42 11.82 6.52
N PRO A 252 17.21 12.72 7.14
CA PRO A 252 18.32 12.30 7.99
C PRO A 252 17.89 11.36 9.12
N ASP A 253 18.67 10.31 9.38
CA ASP A 253 18.33 9.29 10.40
C ASP A 253 18.19 9.87 11.80
N ASN A 254 18.98 10.88 12.15
CA ASN A 254 18.84 11.57 13.43
C ASN A 254 17.48 12.26 13.56
N LEU A 255 16.97 12.86 12.48
CA LEU A 255 15.64 13.47 12.48
C LEU A 255 14.54 12.40 12.58
N CYS A 256 14.71 11.26 11.90
CA CYS A 256 13.80 10.12 12.04
C CYS A 256 13.76 9.58 13.48
N LYS A 257 14.92 9.46 14.14
CA LYS A 257 15.04 9.05 15.54
C LYS A 257 14.38 10.06 16.49
N GLU A 258 14.55 11.36 16.24
CA GLU A 258 13.86 12.42 17.01
C GLU A 258 12.33 12.33 16.89
N ILE A 259 11.82 12.12 15.66
CA ILE A 259 10.38 11.96 15.43
C ILE A 259 9.87 10.68 16.11
N ASN A 260 10.55 9.54 15.94
CA ASN A 260 10.21 8.28 16.61
C ASN A 260 10.18 8.45 18.14
N SER A 261 11.13 9.19 18.70
CA SER A 261 11.16 9.52 20.14
C SER A 261 9.95 10.36 20.56
N MET A 262 9.58 11.38 19.79
CA MET A 262 8.39 12.20 20.06
C MET A 262 7.10 11.37 20.01
N VAL A 263 6.96 10.52 19.00
CA VAL A 263 5.80 9.63 18.86
C VAL A 263 5.77 8.61 20.00
N GLY A 264 6.93 8.04 20.38
CA GLY A 264 7.05 7.14 21.53
C GLY A 264 6.65 7.81 22.85
N LYS A 265 7.08 9.06 23.07
CA LYS A 265 6.67 9.87 24.24
C LYS A 265 5.17 10.14 24.25
N PHE A 266 4.56 10.36 23.10
CA PHE A 266 3.11 10.53 22.99
C PHE A 266 2.35 9.21 23.25
N TRP A 267 2.84 8.10 22.71
CA TRP A 267 2.27 6.77 22.94
C TRP A 267 2.26 6.41 24.44
N TRP A 268 3.39 6.56 25.13
CA TRP A 268 3.48 6.22 26.55
C TRP A 268 2.96 7.32 27.49
N GLY A 269 3.00 8.59 27.10
CA GLY A 269 2.58 9.74 27.92
C GLY A 269 1.07 9.96 27.93
N GLN A 270 0.54 10.64 28.96
CA GLN A 270 -0.90 10.97 29.08
C GLN A 270 -1.17 12.48 29.18
N LYS A 271 -0.41 13.22 30.00
CA LYS A 271 -0.49 14.69 30.15
C LYS A 271 0.73 15.40 29.52
N SER A 272 0.68 16.72 29.37
CA SER A 272 1.67 17.51 28.61
C SER A 272 3.11 17.38 29.11
N THR A 273 3.32 17.26 30.43
CA THR A 273 4.63 17.41 31.09
C THR A 273 5.21 16.15 31.74
N GLU A 274 4.49 15.02 31.79
CA GLU A 274 4.97 13.82 32.50
C GLU A 274 5.96 12.97 31.67
N LYS A 275 7.14 12.68 32.24
CA LYS A 275 8.05 11.63 31.73
C LYS A 275 7.50 10.25 32.15
N LYS A 276 6.78 9.57 31.26
CA LYS A 276 6.31 8.19 31.50
C LYS A 276 7.34 7.15 31.08
N ILE A 277 7.32 6.03 31.78
CA ILE A 277 8.18 4.88 31.50
C ILE A 277 7.86 4.31 30.12
N HIS A 278 8.89 4.18 29.29
CA HIS A 278 8.80 3.43 28.03
C HIS A 278 8.90 1.94 28.35
N TRP A 279 7.78 1.23 28.29
CA TRP A 279 7.73 -0.18 28.67
C TRP A 279 8.40 -1.11 27.65
N GLN A 280 8.32 -0.75 26.37
CA GLN A 280 8.89 -1.51 25.25
C GLN A 280 9.76 -0.61 24.36
N LYS A 281 10.80 -1.21 23.75
CA LYS A 281 11.65 -0.53 22.76
C LYS A 281 10.82 -0.14 21.54
N TRP A 282 11.11 1.00 20.92
CA TRP A 282 10.39 1.47 19.72
C TRP A 282 10.47 0.46 18.57
N SER A 283 11.62 -0.20 18.40
CA SER A 283 11.81 -1.27 17.40
C SER A 283 10.80 -2.41 17.55
N ASN A 284 10.46 -2.80 18.78
CA ASN A 284 9.48 -3.85 19.05
C ASN A 284 8.07 -3.38 18.70
N LEU A 285 7.74 -2.10 18.97
CA LEU A 285 6.47 -1.52 18.56
C LEU A 285 6.32 -1.45 17.03
N CYS A 286 7.43 -1.37 16.30
CA CYS A 286 7.44 -1.34 14.84
C CYS A 286 7.25 -2.72 14.17
N GLN A 287 7.36 -3.83 14.92
CA GLN A 287 7.07 -5.15 14.41
C GLN A 287 5.58 -5.28 14.05
N LYS A 288 5.23 -6.23 13.17
CA LYS A 288 3.83 -6.46 12.81
C LYS A 288 3.04 -6.93 14.03
N LYS A 289 1.72 -6.72 14.03
CA LYS A 289 0.84 -7.22 15.09
C LYS A 289 0.95 -8.73 15.27
N GLN A 290 1.00 -9.46 14.15
CA GLN A 290 1.25 -10.90 14.09
C GLN A 290 2.62 -11.33 14.61
N ASP A 291 3.59 -10.43 14.75
CA ASP A 291 4.92 -10.73 15.32
C ASP A 291 5.05 -10.18 16.76
N GLY A 292 3.92 -9.75 17.35
CA GLY A 292 3.85 -9.20 18.71
C GLY A 292 4.21 -7.73 18.84
N GLY A 293 4.31 -6.98 17.73
CA GLY A 293 4.45 -5.53 17.74
C GLY A 293 3.12 -4.79 17.68
N MET A 294 3.18 -3.46 17.57
CA MET A 294 2.00 -2.61 17.40
C MET A 294 1.74 -2.27 15.92
N GLY A 295 2.63 -2.64 15.00
CA GLY A 295 2.54 -2.30 13.59
C GLY A 295 2.80 -0.82 13.30
N PHE A 296 3.56 -0.13 14.15
CA PHE A 296 4.10 1.19 13.82
C PHE A 296 5.19 1.05 12.73
N ARG A 297 5.47 2.11 11.99
CA ARG A 297 6.50 2.09 10.94
C ARG A 297 7.80 2.64 11.50
N ASP A 298 8.90 1.95 11.22
CA ASP A 298 10.23 2.55 11.32
C ASP A 298 10.38 3.57 10.18
N LEU A 299 10.43 4.85 10.53
CA LEU A 299 10.49 5.95 9.57
C LEU A 299 11.70 5.88 8.63
N SER A 300 12.84 5.34 9.07
CA SER A 300 14.04 5.24 8.24
C SER A 300 13.86 4.17 7.15
N MET A 301 13.42 2.97 7.54
CA MET A 301 13.14 1.86 6.63
C MET A 301 11.97 2.19 5.69
N PHE A 302 10.94 2.85 6.23
CA PHE A 302 9.79 3.28 5.45
C PHE A 302 10.15 4.36 4.43
N ASN A 303 11.03 5.31 4.77
CA ASN A 303 11.55 6.28 3.82
C ASN A 303 12.31 5.60 2.67
N LEU A 304 13.16 4.62 2.96
CA LEU A 304 13.87 3.88 1.93
C LEU A 304 12.93 3.06 1.03
N ALA A 305 11.88 2.45 1.59
CA ALA A 305 10.86 1.74 0.82
C ALA A 305 10.08 2.68 -0.13
N LEU A 306 9.80 3.93 0.30
CA LEU A 306 9.17 4.95 -0.55
C LEU A 306 10.10 5.41 -1.68
N LEU A 307 11.39 5.59 -1.40
CA LEU A 307 12.39 5.92 -2.41
C LEU A 307 12.61 4.77 -3.40
N ALA A 308 12.57 3.53 -2.93
CA ALA A 308 12.63 2.35 -3.78
C ALA A 308 11.46 2.31 -4.78
N LYS A 309 10.26 2.78 -4.39
CA LYS A 309 9.14 2.94 -5.32
C LYS A 309 9.49 3.89 -6.48
N GLN A 310 10.13 5.02 -6.19
CA GLN A 310 10.55 5.95 -7.24
C GLN A 310 11.68 5.38 -8.10
N GLY A 311 12.65 4.68 -7.49
CA GLY A 311 13.68 3.96 -8.23
C GLY A 311 13.11 2.88 -9.15
N TRP A 312 12.09 2.14 -8.70
CA TRP A 312 11.36 1.18 -9.53
C TRP A 312 10.66 1.85 -10.71
N ARG A 313 10.01 3.01 -10.49
CA ARG A 313 9.41 3.80 -11.58
C ARG A 313 10.45 4.27 -12.61
N LEU A 314 11.68 4.57 -12.19
CA LEU A 314 12.76 4.94 -13.11
C LEU A 314 13.20 3.77 -13.99
N LEU A 315 13.06 2.54 -13.51
CA LEU A 315 13.38 1.33 -14.29
C LEU A 315 12.27 0.98 -15.29
N GLN A 316 11.01 1.12 -14.88
CA GLN A 316 9.85 0.69 -15.68
C GLN A 316 9.33 1.74 -16.66
N ASN A 317 9.52 3.04 -16.40
CA ASN A 317 8.93 4.12 -17.20
C ASN A 317 10.00 5.05 -17.81
N PRO A 318 10.67 4.62 -18.90
CA PRO A 318 11.76 5.37 -19.53
C PRO A 318 11.30 6.70 -20.16
N ASP A 319 10.04 6.80 -20.58
CA ASP A 319 9.51 7.97 -21.29
C ASP A 319 9.25 9.18 -20.39
N THR A 320 9.23 8.96 -19.07
CA THR A 320 8.96 10.04 -18.12
C THR A 320 10.03 11.12 -18.18
N LEU A 321 9.63 12.39 -18.07
CA LEU A 321 10.57 13.52 -18.01
C LEU A 321 11.62 13.32 -16.91
N LEU A 322 11.21 12.76 -15.76
CA LEU A 322 12.12 12.46 -14.65
C LEU A 322 13.20 11.45 -15.05
N HIS A 323 12.85 10.35 -15.73
CA HIS A 323 13.81 9.37 -16.23
C HIS A 323 14.78 10.03 -17.21
N ARG A 324 14.26 10.71 -18.24
CA ARG A 324 15.06 11.36 -19.29
C ARG A 324 16.07 12.36 -18.71
N VAL A 325 15.64 13.17 -17.75
CA VAL A 325 16.49 14.15 -17.06
C VAL A 325 17.57 13.49 -16.20
N LEU A 326 17.21 12.48 -15.41
CA LEU A 326 18.18 11.82 -14.51
C LEU A 326 19.15 10.92 -15.29
N LYS A 327 18.69 10.24 -16.34
CA LYS A 327 19.51 9.41 -17.23
C LYS A 327 20.60 10.23 -17.87
N ALA A 328 20.23 11.30 -18.57
CA ALA A 328 21.19 12.21 -19.21
C ALA A 328 22.23 12.78 -18.24
N LYS A 329 21.86 13.01 -16.97
CA LYS A 329 22.74 13.63 -15.98
C LYS A 329 23.62 12.67 -15.21
N TYR A 330 23.10 11.51 -14.81
CA TYR A 330 23.73 10.66 -13.81
C TYR A 330 24.02 9.23 -14.28
N PHE A 331 23.33 8.75 -15.32
CA PHE A 331 23.51 7.40 -15.85
C PHE A 331 23.29 7.35 -17.36
N PRO A 332 24.07 8.12 -18.15
CA PRO A 332 23.85 8.19 -19.61
C PRO A 332 24.07 6.83 -20.27
N ASP A 333 25.13 6.13 -19.88
CA ASP A 333 25.60 4.90 -20.54
C ASP A 333 25.32 3.62 -19.72
N CYS A 334 24.52 3.72 -18.66
CA CYS A 334 24.25 2.58 -17.78
C CYS A 334 22.83 2.58 -17.22
N SER A 335 22.49 1.50 -16.49
CA SER A 335 21.21 1.39 -15.80
C SER A 335 21.19 2.23 -14.52
N PHE A 336 19.99 2.56 -14.02
CA PHE A 336 19.83 3.19 -12.71
C PHE A 336 20.48 2.36 -11.58
N LEU A 337 20.49 1.03 -11.68
CA LEU A 337 21.07 0.17 -10.66
C LEU A 337 22.60 0.29 -10.62
N ASP A 338 23.25 0.46 -11.76
CA ASP A 338 24.72 0.42 -11.88
C ASP A 338 25.37 1.81 -11.81
N ALA A 339 24.57 2.86 -11.91
CA ALA A 339 25.01 4.25 -11.86
C ALA A 339 25.88 4.57 -10.64
N GLN A 340 27.05 5.17 -10.86
CA GLN A 340 27.87 5.66 -9.75
C GLN A 340 27.23 6.89 -9.08
N ILE A 341 27.63 7.21 -7.85
CA ILE A 341 27.14 8.40 -7.14
C ILE A 341 28.26 9.45 -7.14
N PRO A 342 28.22 10.45 -8.05
CA PRO A 342 29.22 11.52 -8.04
C PRO A 342 29.22 12.29 -6.72
N SER A 343 30.39 12.76 -6.30
CA SER A 343 30.59 13.59 -5.09
C SER A 343 29.76 14.89 -5.12
N HIS A 344 29.53 15.47 -6.30
CA HIS A 344 28.74 16.69 -6.52
C HIS A 344 27.27 16.42 -6.92
N SER A 345 26.77 15.20 -6.72
CA SER A 345 25.40 14.84 -7.09
C SER A 345 24.34 15.52 -6.22
N SER A 346 23.14 15.74 -6.78
CA SER A 346 22.03 16.36 -6.06
C SER A 346 21.55 15.49 -4.90
N PHE A 347 20.97 16.12 -3.87
CA PHE A 347 20.46 15.41 -2.71
C PHE A 347 19.36 14.39 -3.09
N THR A 348 18.50 14.74 -4.03
CA THR A 348 17.48 13.84 -4.61
C THR A 348 18.11 12.60 -5.22
N TRP A 349 19.17 12.76 -6.03
CA TRP A 349 19.86 11.62 -6.65
C TRP A 349 20.47 10.70 -5.60
N ARG A 350 21.18 11.25 -4.62
CA ARG A 350 21.74 10.44 -3.52
C ARG A 350 20.66 9.70 -2.74
N SER A 351 19.51 10.36 -2.52
CA SER A 351 18.36 9.74 -1.84
C SER A 351 17.84 8.53 -2.62
N LEU A 352 17.61 8.69 -3.93
CA LEU A 352 17.15 7.61 -4.81
C LEU A 352 18.19 6.48 -4.92
N ALA A 353 19.47 6.84 -5.11
CA ALA A 353 20.55 5.88 -5.28
C ALA A 353 20.78 5.02 -4.03
N GLN A 354 20.47 5.51 -2.82
CA GLN A 354 20.52 4.71 -1.60
C GLN A 354 19.47 3.60 -1.56
N ALA A 355 18.33 3.76 -2.24
CA ALA A 355 17.26 2.76 -2.25
C ALA A 355 17.51 1.58 -3.21
N ARG A 356 18.60 1.61 -4.00
CA ARG A 356 18.95 0.56 -4.98
C ARG A 356 19.13 -0.81 -4.37
N HIS A 357 19.66 -0.91 -3.15
CA HIS A 357 19.84 -2.19 -2.47
C HIS A 357 18.50 -2.93 -2.26
N ILE A 358 17.44 -2.19 -1.89
CA ILE A 358 16.09 -2.75 -1.70
C ILE A 358 15.52 -3.25 -3.01
N ILE A 359 15.77 -2.49 -4.08
CA ILE A 359 15.34 -2.90 -5.42
C ILE A 359 16.05 -4.20 -5.77
N ARG A 360 17.38 -4.26 -5.71
CA ARG A 360 18.16 -5.49 -5.96
C ARG A 360 17.70 -6.68 -5.12
N LEU A 361 17.36 -6.46 -3.85
CA LEU A 361 16.88 -7.52 -2.95
C LEU A 361 15.54 -8.10 -3.40
N GLY A 362 14.62 -7.28 -3.91
CA GLY A 362 13.27 -7.70 -4.31
C GLY A 362 13.06 -7.91 -5.81
N THR A 363 14.00 -7.51 -6.67
CA THR A 363 13.92 -7.67 -8.12
C THR A 363 14.29 -9.09 -8.53
N ARG A 364 13.52 -9.62 -9.47
CA ARG A 364 13.82 -10.83 -10.23
C ARG A 364 13.51 -10.58 -11.71
N TRP A 365 14.27 -11.20 -12.61
CA TRP A 365 13.97 -11.20 -14.03
C TRP A 365 13.00 -12.33 -14.36
N ARG A 366 11.98 -12.00 -15.16
CA ARG A 366 11.18 -12.99 -15.89
C ARG A 366 11.80 -13.12 -17.27
N ILE A 367 12.21 -14.34 -17.59
CA ILE A 367 12.85 -14.66 -18.86
C ILE A 367 11.79 -14.66 -19.97
N GLY A 368 12.09 -13.93 -21.03
CA GLY A 368 11.46 -14.02 -22.33
C GLY A 368 12.45 -14.62 -23.33
N ASN A 369 13.16 -13.74 -24.04
CA ASN A 369 14.21 -14.13 -25.00
C ASN A 369 15.61 -14.30 -24.37
N GLY A 370 15.79 -13.94 -23.09
CA GLY A 370 17.03 -14.13 -22.35
C GLY A 370 18.19 -13.20 -22.76
N SER A 371 17.95 -12.24 -23.66
CA SER A 371 19.00 -11.40 -24.22
C SER A 371 19.43 -10.25 -23.30
N GLN A 372 18.67 -9.92 -22.26
CA GLN A 372 18.98 -8.83 -21.32
C GLN A 372 19.48 -9.33 -19.95
N VAL A 373 19.43 -10.64 -19.70
CA VAL A 373 19.67 -11.23 -18.38
C VAL A 373 21.02 -11.93 -18.35
N ASN A 374 21.89 -11.54 -17.42
CA ASN A 374 23.16 -12.22 -17.18
C ASN A 374 22.95 -13.43 -16.27
N ILE A 375 23.44 -14.60 -16.68
CA ILE A 375 23.25 -15.86 -15.95
C ILE A 375 23.72 -15.74 -14.50
N TRP A 376 24.90 -15.15 -14.28
CA TRP A 376 25.61 -15.19 -12.99
C TRP A 376 25.39 -13.95 -12.10
N LYS A 377 24.96 -12.82 -12.67
CA LYS A 377 24.84 -11.53 -11.96
C LYS A 377 23.40 -11.22 -11.57
N ASP A 378 22.45 -11.60 -12.41
CA ASP A 378 21.05 -11.27 -12.26
C ASP A 378 20.28 -12.38 -11.52
N ASN A 379 19.25 -12.01 -10.77
CA ASN A 379 18.36 -12.99 -10.13
C ASN A 379 17.24 -13.35 -11.11
N TRP A 380 17.20 -14.57 -11.64
CA TRP A 380 16.19 -14.97 -12.63
C TRP A 380 15.53 -16.32 -12.38
N ILE A 381 16.09 -17.15 -11.49
CA ILE A 381 15.50 -18.44 -11.10
C ILE A 381 14.43 -18.23 -10.02
N SER A 382 13.32 -18.96 -10.15
CA SER A 382 12.17 -18.86 -9.25
C SER A 382 12.24 -19.93 -8.16
N SER A 383 11.83 -19.55 -6.95
CA SER A 383 11.51 -20.39 -5.78
C SER A 383 12.66 -20.77 -4.82
N SER A 384 12.50 -20.25 -3.59
CA SER A 384 13.30 -20.48 -2.36
C SER A 384 14.75 -19.98 -2.35
N SER A 385 15.10 -19.35 -1.23
CA SER A 385 16.45 -18.88 -0.93
C SER A 385 17.46 -20.03 -1.06
N PRO A 386 18.62 -19.81 -1.72
CA PRO A 386 19.13 -18.53 -2.20
C PRO A 386 18.59 -18.12 -3.57
N LEU A 387 18.32 -16.82 -3.75
CA LEU A 387 17.96 -16.20 -5.05
C LEU A 387 19.12 -16.16 -6.06
N LYS A 388 20.27 -16.74 -5.72
CA LYS A 388 21.51 -16.70 -6.51
C LYS A 388 21.96 -18.12 -6.80
N ILE A 389 22.42 -18.31 -8.03
CA ILE A 389 23.05 -19.54 -8.51
C ILE A 389 24.31 -19.79 -7.69
N ILE A 390 24.41 -20.97 -7.09
CA ILE A 390 25.54 -21.43 -6.28
C ILE A 390 26.52 -22.23 -7.13
N SER A 391 26.07 -22.75 -8.27
CA SER A 391 26.89 -23.56 -9.18
C SER A 391 28.22 -22.90 -9.58
N PRO A 392 29.30 -23.71 -9.71
CA PRO A 392 30.63 -23.21 -9.99
C PRO A 392 30.73 -22.61 -11.41
N ARG A 393 31.36 -21.44 -11.52
CA ARG A 393 31.54 -20.69 -12.78
C ARG A 393 32.71 -21.25 -13.61
N GLN A 394 32.55 -22.43 -14.18
CA GLN A 394 33.65 -23.12 -14.88
C GLN A 394 33.51 -23.14 -16.41
N ILE A 395 32.29 -23.24 -16.93
CA ILE A 395 32.04 -23.53 -18.36
C ILE A 395 31.70 -22.27 -19.17
N LEU A 396 30.90 -21.36 -18.62
CA LEU A 396 30.46 -20.14 -19.32
C LEU A 396 31.21 -18.90 -18.82
N PRO A 397 31.47 -17.91 -19.70
CA PRO A 397 32.11 -16.66 -19.32
C PRO A 397 31.23 -15.84 -18.35
N GLU A 398 31.84 -14.89 -17.63
CA GLU A 398 31.16 -14.14 -16.55
C GLU A 398 30.01 -13.25 -17.06
N ASN A 399 30.05 -12.86 -18.33
CA ASN A 399 29.05 -12.06 -19.04
C ASN A 399 28.08 -12.91 -19.88
N ALA A 400 28.06 -14.24 -19.71
CA ALA A 400 27.13 -15.11 -20.40
C ALA A 400 25.67 -14.75 -20.08
N ARG A 401 24.82 -14.82 -21.11
CA ARG A 401 23.43 -14.40 -21.05
C ARG A 401 22.49 -15.60 -21.10
N VAL A 402 21.29 -15.44 -20.57
CA VAL A 402 20.32 -16.54 -20.51
C VAL A 402 19.95 -17.04 -21.92
N CYS A 403 20.01 -16.18 -22.94
CA CYS A 403 19.85 -16.60 -24.34
C CYS A 403 20.83 -17.69 -24.78
N ASP A 404 22.03 -17.78 -24.19
CA ASP A 404 23.03 -18.80 -24.54
C ASP A 404 22.55 -20.23 -24.16
N LEU A 405 21.68 -20.32 -23.14
CA LEU A 405 21.04 -21.55 -22.66
C LEU A 405 19.76 -21.91 -23.43
N ILE A 406 19.28 -21.01 -24.29
CA ILE A 406 18.10 -21.19 -25.12
C ILE A 406 18.55 -21.58 -26.52
N ASP A 407 17.87 -22.56 -27.08
CA ASP A 407 18.04 -22.95 -28.48
C ASP A 407 17.23 -21.98 -29.37
N ASP A 408 17.88 -21.34 -30.36
CA ASP A 408 17.25 -20.27 -31.14
C ASP A 408 16.19 -20.80 -32.13
N ASP A 409 16.34 -22.04 -32.60
CA ASP A 409 15.46 -22.67 -33.59
C ASP A 409 14.26 -23.35 -32.92
N SER A 410 14.50 -24.13 -31.88
CA SER A 410 13.44 -24.84 -31.14
C SER A 410 12.81 -24.00 -30.04
N ARG A 411 13.43 -22.89 -29.62
CA ARG A 411 13.01 -22.03 -28.49
C ARG A 411 12.79 -22.82 -27.19
N LEU A 412 13.52 -23.92 -27.04
CA LEU A 412 13.57 -24.77 -25.85
C LEU A 412 14.88 -24.57 -25.11
N TRP A 413 14.88 -24.98 -23.83
CA TRP A 413 16.08 -25.02 -23.02
C TRP A 413 17.05 -26.09 -23.54
N LYS A 414 18.34 -25.73 -23.68
CA LYS A 414 19.42 -26.68 -24.00
C LYS A 414 19.70 -27.59 -22.80
N SER A 415 18.87 -28.61 -22.65
CA SER A 415 18.80 -29.43 -21.42
C SER A 415 20.14 -30.08 -21.07
N SER A 416 20.85 -30.66 -22.05
CA SER A 416 22.18 -31.27 -21.87
C SER A 416 23.23 -30.26 -21.38
N LEU A 417 23.20 -29.03 -21.90
CA LEU A 417 24.10 -27.97 -21.48
C LEU A 417 23.77 -27.51 -20.06
N ILE A 418 22.49 -27.32 -19.73
CA ILE A 418 22.04 -26.90 -18.39
C ILE A 418 22.45 -27.94 -17.34
N ASP A 419 22.23 -29.23 -17.61
CA ASP A 419 22.59 -30.31 -16.68
C ASP A 419 24.10 -30.44 -16.47
N SER A 420 24.93 -29.97 -17.42
CA SER A 420 26.39 -29.95 -17.27
C SER A 420 26.93 -28.74 -16.48
N ILE A 421 26.17 -27.64 -16.43
CA ILE A 421 26.61 -26.36 -15.83
C ILE A 421 26.05 -26.17 -14.42
N PHE A 422 24.80 -26.56 -14.19
CA PHE A 422 24.07 -26.26 -12.97
C PHE A 422 23.88 -27.51 -12.10
N LEU A 423 23.84 -27.31 -10.79
CA LEU A 423 23.44 -28.35 -9.84
C LEU A 423 22.04 -28.88 -10.18
N PRO A 424 21.74 -30.17 -9.93
CA PRO A 424 20.48 -30.80 -10.37
C PRO A 424 19.22 -30.01 -9.97
N LEU A 425 19.17 -29.47 -8.76
CA LEU A 425 18.05 -28.65 -8.29
C LEU A 425 17.89 -27.35 -9.09
N GLU A 426 18.99 -26.67 -9.38
CA GLU A 426 18.98 -25.44 -10.17
C GLU A 426 18.64 -25.73 -11.65
N ALA A 427 19.16 -26.83 -12.19
CA ALA A 427 18.87 -27.28 -13.55
C ALA A 427 17.39 -27.60 -13.75
N GLU A 428 16.76 -28.34 -12.82
CA GLU A 428 15.31 -28.59 -12.82
C GLU A 428 14.52 -27.27 -12.75
N GLN A 429 14.95 -26.34 -11.90
CA GLN A 429 14.29 -25.05 -11.76
C GLN A 429 14.36 -24.24 -13.07
N ILE A 430 15.52 -24.16 -13.71
CA ILE A 430 15.71 -23.48 -15.00
C ILE A 430 14.80 -24.11 -16.06
N LYS A 431 14.84 -25.44 -16.19
CA LYS A 431 13.99 -26.19 -17.13
C LYS A 431 12.49 -25.97 -16.89
N SER A 432 12.09 -25.69 -15.66
CA SER A 432 10.68 -25.42 -15.31
C SER A 432 10.18 -24.01 -15.67
N ILE A 433 11.06 -23.11 -16.14
CA ILE A 433 10.67 -21.75 -16.55
C ILE A 433 10.05 -21.82 -17.96
N PRO A 434 8.80 -21.37 -18.15
CA PRO A 434 8.17 -21.38 -19.46
C PRO A 434 8.79 -20.31 -20.37
N LEU A 435 9.23 -20.69 -21.56
CA LEU A 435 9.70 -19.79 -22.61
C LEU A 435 8.53 -19.42 -23.52
N HIS A 436 8.34 -18.12 -23.77
CA HIS A 436 7.28 -17.61 -24.65
C HIS A 436 7.89 -16.92 -25.89
N PRO A 437 7.49 -17.30 -27.12
CA PRO A 437 8.13 -16.80 -28.35
C PRO A 437 8.04 -15.29 -28.58
N SER A 438 7.00 -14.63 -28.06
CA SER A 438 6.69 -13.22 -28.32
C SER A 438 7.03 -12.28 -27.16
N ARG A 439 7.63 -12.78 -26.07
CA ARG A 439 7.80 -12.01 -24.84
C ARG A 439 9.25 -11.53 -24.67
N HIS A 440 9.41 -10.26 -24.30
CA HIS A 440 10.70 -9.70 -23.92
C HIS A 440 11.02 -9.93 -22.44
N ASP A 441 12.30 -9.98 -22.11
CA ASP A 441 12.78 -10.01 -20.73
C ASP A 441 12.23 -8.82 -19.93
N SER A 442 11.70 -9.08 -18.75
CA SER A 442 11.09 -8.05 -17.90
C SER A 442 11.50 -8.19 -16.43
N MET A 443 11.68 -7.06 -15.76
CA MET A 443 11.94 -7.02 -14.32
C MET A 443 10.62 -7.13 -13.55
N VAL A 444 10.58 -8.08 -12.62
CA VAL A 444 9.45 -8.43 -11.78
C VAL A 444 9.81 -8.23 -10.31
N TRP A 445 8.84 -7.81 -9.52
CA TRP A 445 8.99 -7.66 -8.08
C TRP A 445 8.58 -8.94 -7.35
N SER A 446 9.53 -9.61 -6.71
CA SER A 446 9.33 -10.88 -6.00
C SER A 446 8.54 -10.74 -4.70
N GLY A 447 8.42 -9.52 -4.16
CA GLY A 447 7.74 -9.28 -2.89
C GLY A 447 6.20 -9.31 -2.99
N THR A 448 5.63 -9.45 -4.18
CA THR A 448 4.17 -9.52 -4.39
C THR A 448 3.80 -10.65 -5.35
N PRO A 449 2.62 -11.29 -5.15
CA PRO A 449 2.18 -12.39 -6.02
C PRO A 449 1.92 -11.98 -7.47
N ASN A 450 1.58 -10.71 -7.71
CA ASN A 450 1.31 -10.19 -9.05
C ASN A 450 2.58 -9.71 -9.79
N GLY A 451 3.74 -9.75 -9.11
CA GLY A 451 5.00 -9.30 -9.68
C GLY A 451 5.19 -7.78 -9.69
N GLN A 452 4.28 -7.02 -9.07
CA GLN A 452 4.33 -5.56 -9.07
C GLN A 452 4.88 -4.97 -7.77
N PHE A 453 5.66 -3.91 -7.90
CA PHE A 453 6.24 -3.25 -6.74
C PHE A 453 5.17 -2.65 -5.82
N SER A 454 5.25 -2.96 -4.53
CA SER A 454 4.50 -2.23 -3.50
C SER A 454 5.41 -1.77 -2.36
N THR A 455 5.21 -0.54 -1.87
CA THR A 455 5.98 -0.01 -0.72
C THR A 455 5.82 -0.90 0.51
N ARG A 456 4.66 -1.55 0.68
CA ARG A 456 4.40 -2.50 1.78
C ARG A 456 5.34 -3.71 1.70
N SER A 457 5.43 -4.35 0.54
CA SER A 457 6.31 -5.52 0.37
C SER A 457 7.79 -5.14 0.47
N ALA A 458 8.20 -4.00 -0.09
CA ALA A 458 9.57 -3.48 0.04
C ALA A 458 9.96 -3.19 1.50
N TYR A 459 9.04 -2.69 2.31
CA TYR A 459 9.27 -2.52 3.75
C TYR A 459 9.38 -3.86 4.48
N GLN A 460 8.54 -4.84 4.11
CA GLN A 460 8.55 -6.18 4.70
C GLN A 460 9.83 -6.95 4.39
N LEU A 461 10.36 -6.85 3.17
CA LEU A 461 11.63 -7.47 2.77
C LEU A 461 12.79 -6.93 3.61
N GLN A 462 12.88 -5.61 3.78
CA GLN A 462 13.90 -5.00 4.66
C GLN A 462 13.76 -5.43 6.13
N ALA A 463 12.52 -5.55 6.61
CA ALA A 463 12.26 -6.01 7.98
C ALA A 463 12.67 -7.47 8.19
N ALA A 464 12.43 -8.33 7.20
CA ALA A 464 12.85 -9.72 7.21
C ALA A 464 14.39 -9.85 7.16
N GLU A 465 15.05 -9.12 6.27
CA GLU A 465 16.51 -9.07 6.16
C GLU A 465 17.17 -8.64 7.48
N LYS A 466 16.67 -7.56 8.09
CA LYS A 466 17.15 -7.08 9.40
C LYS A 466 16.93 -8.09 10.52
N SER A 467 15.83 -8.86 10.47
CA SER A 467 15.53 -9.87 11.46
C SER A 467 16.37 -11.14 11.28
N SER A 468 16.75 -11.48 10.04
CA SER A 468 17.63 -12.63 9.75
C SER A 468 19.07 -12.42 10.25
N LEU A 469 19.52 -11.15 10.30
CA LEU A 469 20.83 -10.77 10.86
C LEU A 469 20.87 -10.79 12.38
N SER A 470 19.71 -10.79 13.06
CA SER A 470 19.62 -10.94 14.51
C SER A 470 19.25 -12.38 14.85
N ALA A 471 20.08 -13.08 15.64
CA ALA A 471 19.90 -14.49 16.01
C ALA A 471 18.42 -14.84 16.29
N SER A 472 17.89 -15.78 15.49
CA SER A 472 16.49 -16.22 15.56
C SER A 472 16.28 -17.04 16.84
N THR A 473 15.30 -16.64 17.65
CA THR A 473 14.70 -17.54 18.64
C THR A 473 13.99 -18.70 17.92
N SER A 474 14.07 -19.90 18.48
CA SER A 474 13.34 -21.07 18.01
C SER A 474 11.82 -20.80 17.98
N ASP A 475 11.19 -21.12 16.86
CA ASP A 475 9.73 -21.16 16.62
C ASP A 475 8.99 -19.83 16.33
N GLN A 476 9.42 -19.13 15.26
CA GLN A 476 8.71 -17.95 14.73
C GLN A 476 7.26 -18.25 14.33
N SER A 477 6.95 -19.49 13.92
CA SER A 477 5.61 -19.93 13.50
C SER A 477 4.62 -19.94 14.67
N ARG A 478 4.99 -20.53 15.81
CA ARG A 478 4.19 -20.53 17.06
C ARG A 478 3.93 -19.12 17.55
N ASN A 479 4.98 -18.30 17.59
CA ASN A 479 4.84 -16.90 18.00
C ASN A 479 3.88 -16.15 17.05
N HIS A 480 3.97 -16.40 15.75
CA HIS A 480 3.10 -15.79 14.75
C HIS A 480 1.63 -16.22 14.89
N SER A 481 1.35 -17.51 15.09
CA SER A 481 -0.01 -18.02 15.32
C SER A 481 -0.61 -17.50 16.63
N PHE A 482 0.19 -17.41 17.70
CA PHE A 482 -0.23 -16.88 18.99
C PHE A 482 -0.75 -15.44 18.86
N TRP A 483 0.07 -14.53 18.32
CA TRP A 483 -0.35 -13.13 18.17
C TRP A 483 -1.50 -12.96 17.18
N LYS A 484 -1.50 -13.71 16.08
CA LYS A 484 -2.60 -13.67 15.12
C LYS A 484 -3.94 -14.01 15.79
N SER A 485 -3.94 -15.04 16.64
CA SER A 485 -5.12 -15.47 17.39
C SER A 485 -5.54 -14.41 18.43
N LEU A 486 -4.59 -13.90 19.22
CA LEU A 486 -4.84 -12.84 20.20
C LEU A 486 -5.46 -11.58 19.59
N TRP A 487 -4.94 -11.11 18.46
CA TRP A 487 -5.49 -9.93 17.76
C TRP A 487 -6.82 -10.23 17.05
N GLY A 488 -7.11 -11.50 16.76
CA GLY A 488 -8.32 -11.97 16.09
C GLY A 488 -9.57 -12.01 16.97
N VAL A 489 -9.43 -12.09 18.29
CA VAL A 489 -10.55 -12.15 19.27
C VAL A 489 -11.52 -10.98 19.09
N ALA A 490 -12.84 -11.18 19.11
CA ALA A 490 -13.82 -10.11 18.90
C ALA A 490 -14.13 -9.34 20.20
N VAL A 491 -13.14 -8.61 20.71
CA VAL A 491 -13.31 -7.70 21.87
C VAL A 491 -12.90 -6.26 21.49
N PRO A 492 -13.36 -5.24 22.24
CA PRO A 492 -12.93 -3.86 22.01
C PRO A 492 -11.40 -3.70 21.94
N ASN A 493 -10.92 -2.83 21.05
CA ASN A 493 -9.47 -2.61 20.84
C ASN A 493 -8.72 -2.23 22.13
N LYS A 494 -9.38 -1.58 23.10
CA LYS A 494 -8.79 -1.26 24.41
C LYS A 494 -8.37 -2.53 25.18
N ILE A 495 -9.17 -3.60 25.09
CA ILE A 495 -8.94 -4.88 25.75
C ILE A 495 -7.83 -5.65 25.02
N LYS A 496 -7.83 -5.64 23.68
CA LYS A 496 -6.73 -6.23 22.89
C LYS A 496 -5.37 -5.61 23.22
N VAL A 497 -5.31 -4.28 23.32
CA VAL A 497 -4.09 -3.56 23.70
C VAL A 497 -3.70 -3.89 25.14
N PHE A 498 -4.65 -4.05 26.06
CA PHE A 498 -4.37 -4.52 27.41
C PHE A 498 -3.74 -5.92 27.42
N MET A 499 -4.35 -6.89 26.71
CA MET A 499 -3.84 -8.26 26.63
C MET A 499 -2.46 -8.32 25.99
N TRP A 500 -2.23 -7.57 24.91
CA TRP A 500 -0.91 -7.40 24.33
C TRP A 500 0.11 -6.88 25.35
N ARG A 501 -0.29 -5.90 26.18
CA ARG A 501 0.60 -5.36 27.21
C ARG A 501 0.91 -6.35 28.31
N ALA A 502 -0.08 -7.16 28.73
CA ALA A 502 0.09 -8.23 29.69
C ALA A 502 1.10 -9.26 29.16
N CYS A 503 0.92 -9.72 27.92
CA CYS A 503 1.77 -10.76 27.33
C CYS A 503 3.21 -10.30 27.00
N LYS A 504 3.42 -8.99 26.83
CA LYS A 504 4.76 -8.38 26.66
C LYS A 504 5.37 -7.88 27.97
N SER A 505 4.82 -8.25 29.12
CA SER A 505 5.28 -7.81 30.45
C SER A 505 5.44 -6.29 30.58
N SER A 506 4.48 -5.55 30.02
CA SER A 506 4.52 -4.08 29.89
C SER A 506 3.42 -3.36 30.70
N LEU A 507 2.76 -4.10 31.59
CA LEU A 507 1.86 -3.55 32.60
C LEU A 507 2.65 -3.06 33.82
N PRO A 508 2.23 -1.95 34.46
CA PRO A 508 2.85 -1.39 35.65
C PRO A 508 2.50 -2.20 36.92
N THR A 509 2.92 -3.46 36.97
CA THR A 509 2.88 -4.23 38.21
C THR A 509 3.99 -3.76 39.16
N LYS A 510 3.82 -3.91 40.47
CA LYS A 510 4.84 -3.50 41.43
C LYS A 510 6.14 -4.27 41.26
N ALA A 511 6.12 -5.56 40.87
CA ALA A 511 7.35 -6.28 40.53
C ALA A 511 8.09 -5.62 39.34
N ASN A 512 7.36 -5.23 38.28
CA ASN A 512 7.95 -4.54 37.14
C ASN A 512 8.47 -3.14 37.49
N LEU A 513 7.80 -2.43 38.40
CA LEU A 513 8.24 -1.10 38.87
C LEU A 513 9.43 -1.18 39.82
N PHE A 514 9.47 -2.20 40.69
CA PHE A 514 10.59 -2.51 41.57
C PHE A 514 11.85 -2.86 40.77
N SER A 515 11.73 -3.75 39.77
CA SER A 515 12.85 -4.11 38.87
C SER A 515 13.45 -2.91 38.11
N ARG A 516 12.69 -1.82 37.98
CA ARG A 516 13.09 -0.57 37.33
C ARG A 516 13.46 0.54 38.33
N GLY A 517 13.56 0.23 39.61
CA GLY A 517 13.95 1.16 40.67
C GLY A 517 12.93 2.27 40.97
N VAL A 518 11.66 2.09 40.61
CA VAL A 518 10.61 3.10 40.80
C VAL A 518 9.93 2.97 42.17
N LEU A 519 9.84 1.74 42.68
CA LEU A 519 9.24 1.42 43.98
C LEU A 519 10.23 0.62 44.82
N SER A 520 10.11 0.73 46.15
CA SER A 520 10.90 -0.02 47.14
C SER A 520 10.29 -1.36 47.54
N SER A 521 9.03 -1.61 47.20
CA SER A 521 8.32 -2.87 47.49
C SER A 521 7.65 -3.41 46.23
N CYS A 522 7.65 -4.74 46.10
CA CYS A 522 6.98 -5.48 45.04
C CYS A 522 5.68 -6.18 45.50
N THR A 523 5.26 -6.02 46.75
CA THR A 523 4.12 -6.73 47.36
C THR A 523 2.77 -6.34 46.75
N CYS A 524 1.94 -7.32 46.42
CA CYS A 524 0.62 -7.16 45.82
C CYS A 524 -0.29 -6.21 46.62
N PRO A 525 -0.93 -5.20 45.99
CA PRO A 525 -1.83 -4.28 46.69
C PRO A 525 -3.20 -4.87 47.00
N VAL A 526 -3.47 -6.12 46.58
CA VAL A 526 -4.77 -6.79 46.78
C VAL A 526 -4.67 -7.85 47.87
N CYS A 527 -3.73 -8.80 47.77
CA CYS A 527 -3.57 -9.84 48.79
C CYS A 527 -2.53 -9.50 49.87
N HIS A 528 -1.65 -8.52 49.65
CA HIS A 528 -0.58 -8.14 50.58
C HIS A 528 0.47 -9.22 50.94
N ASP A 529 0.40 -10.41 50.35
CA ASP A 529 1.28 -11.54 50.70
C ASP A 529 2.43 -11.77 49.71
N GLU A 530 2.14 -11.80 48.40
CA GLU A 530 3.11 -12.18 47.38
C GLU A 530 3.59 -11.01 46.50
N ASN A 531 4.66 -11.26 45.72
CA ASN A 531 5.16 -10.32 44.72
C ASN A 531 4.18 -10.16 43.56
N GLU A 532 3.89 -8.90 43.21
CA GLU A 532 2.93 -8.56 42.18
C GLU A 532 3.51 -8.77 40.76
N THR A 533 3.52 -10.02 40.32
CA THR A 533 3.77 -10.40 38.92
C THR A 533 2.48 -10.32 38.11
N ILE A 534 2.58 -10.30 36.78
CA ILE A 534 1.37 -10.28 35.91
C ILE A 534 0.57 -11.57 36.09
N PHE A 535 1.25 -12.70 36.16
CA PHE A 535 0.64 -14.00 36.44
C PHE A 535 -0.09 -13.97 37.79
N HIS A 536 0.57 -13.47 38.85
CA HIS A 536 -0.05 -13.33 40.16
C HIS A 536 -1.28 -12.42 40.11
N THR A 537 -1.16 -11.20 39.58
CA THR A 537 -2.28 -10.25 39.55
C THR A 537 -3.50 -10.75 38.78
N LEU A 538 -3.29 -11.44 37.65
CA LEU A 538 -4.38 -11.79 36.73
C LEU A 538 -4.91 -13.21 36.90
N TRP A 539 -4.14 -14.13 37.50
CA TRP A 539 -4.48 -15.56 37.53
C TRP A 539 -4.36 -16.19 38.93
N ASP A 540 -3.31 -15.84 39.68
CA ASP A 540 -2.93 -16.60 40.89
C ASP A 540 -3.31 -15.93 42.23
N CYS A 541 -3.49 -14.62 42.26
CA CYS A 541 -3.89 -13.88 43.46
C CYS A 541 -5.22 -14.41 44.01
N GLN A 542 -5.36 -14.50 45.34
CA GLN A 542 -6.58 -15.01 46.00
C GLN A 542 -7.86 -14.39 45.42
N TYR A 543 -7.89 -13.05 45.27
CA TYR A 543 -9.01 -12.35 44.65
C TYR A 543 -9.25 -12.79 43.18
N ALA A 544 -8.18 -12.91 42.39
CA ALA A 544 -8.30 -13.34 40.99
C ALA A 544 -8.83 -14.78 40.90
N ARG A 545 -8.33 -15.70 41.74
CA ARG A 545 -8.81 -17.08 41.82
C ARG A 545 -10.31 -17.13 42.11
N THR A 546 -10.78 -16.37 43.11
CA THR A 546 -12.21 -16.28 43.44
C THR A 546 -13.03 -15.75 42.26
N VAL A 547 -12.57 -14.71 41.57
CA VAL A 547 -13.24 -14.17 40.37
C VAL A 547 -13.35 -15.23 39.26
N TRP A 548 -12.28 -15.97 38.98
CA TRP A 548 -12.29 -17.01 37.95
C TRP A 548 -13.21 -18.18 38.33
N GLN A 549 -13.20 -18.61 39.60
CA GLN A 549 -14.05 -19.68 40.13
C GLN A 549 -15.54 -19.33 40.11
N ASN A 550 -15.88 -18.06 40.33
CA ASN A 550 -17.27 -17.59 40.30
C ASN A 550 -17.75 -17.19 38.88
N SER A 551 -16.92 -17.40 37.87
CA SER A 551 -17.27 -17.11 36.48
C SER A 551 -17.72 -18.36 35.72
N LEU A 552 -18.33 -18.15 34.55
CA LEU A 552 -18.64 -19.22 33.58
C LEU A 552 -17.38 -20.01 33.13
N LEU A 553 -16.19 -19.50 33.44
CA LEU A 553 -14.89 -20.06 33.09
C LEU A 553 -14.21 -20.83 34.23
N HIS A 554 -14.92 -21.14 35.32
CA HIS A 554 -14.37 -21.84 36.50
C HIS A 554 -13.57 -23.11 36.18
N LYS A 555 -13.95 -23.86 35.13
CA LYS A 555 -13.26 -25.08 34.71
C LYS A 555 -11.83 -24.83 34.20
N LEU A 556 -11.54 -23.63 33.68
CA LEU A 556 -10.22 -23.27 33.17
C LEU A 556 -9.17 -23.13 34.26
N HIS A 557 -9.58 -22.67 35.44
CA HIS A 557 -8.65 -22.45 36.54
C HIS A 557 -8.12 -23.77 37.11
N TYR A 558 -8.95 -24.81 37.14
CA TYR A 558 -8.56 -26.15 37.59
C TYR A 558 -7.74 -26.94 36.56
N SER A 559 -7.96 -26.71 35.26
CA SER A 559 -7.31 -27.48 34.20
C SER A 559 -5.95 -26.95 33.78
N ILE A 560 -5.69 -25.65 33.94
CA ILE A 560 -4.45 -25.01 33.48
C ILE A 560 -3.47 -24.86 34.65
N GLN A 561 -2.56 -25.83 34.78
CA GLN A 561 -1.44 -25.78 35.73
C GLN A 561 -0.17 -25.28 35.03
N VAL A 562 -0.08 -23.98 34.79
CA VAL A 562 1.10 -23.33 34.20
C VAL A 562 1.59 -22.20 35.09
N SER A 563 2.88 -21.87 34.99
CA SER A 563 3.54 -20.87 35.85
C SER A 563 3.67 -19.49 35.20
N ASN A 564 3.18 -19.31 33.98
CA ASN A 564 3.38 -18.10 33.18
C ASN A 564 2.10 -17.66 32.48
N TRP A 565 1.87 -16.34 32.48
CA TRP A 565 0.69 -15.71 31.88
C TRP A 565 0.56 -16.00 30.38
N ASN A 566 1.67 -16.03 29.63
CA ASN A 566 1.60 -16.29 28.19
C ASN A 566 1.09 -17.70 27.88
N ASP A 567 1.48 -18.67 28.71
CA ASP A 567 1.10 -20.08 28.54
C ASP A 567 -0.39 -20.27 28.89
N VAL A 568 -0.91 -19.54 29.89
CA VAL A 568 -2.35 -19.49 30.18
C VAL A 568 -3.11 -18.97 28.95
N VAL A 569 -2.67 -17.85 28.38
CA VAL A 569 -3.35 -17.25 27.21
C VAL A 569 -3.26 -18.16 25.99
N GLU A 570 -2.11 -18.80 25.75
CA GLU A 570 -1.93 -19.74 24.64
C GLU A 570 -2.88 -20.94 24.77
N GLU A 571 -3.01 -21.51 25.99
CA GLU A 571 -3.88 -22.65 26.25
C GLU A 571 -5.36 -22.29 26.14
N VAL A 572 -5.77 -21.11 26.62
CA VAL A 572 -7.15 -20.62 26.45
C VAL A 572 -7.48 -20.39 24.96
N LEU A 573 -6.57 -19.78 24.20
CA LEU A 573 -6.77 -19.57 22.76
C LEU A 573 -6.85 -20.89 21.97
N ARG A 574 -6.24 -21.96 22.48
CA ARG A 574 -6.18 -23.28 21.83
C ARG A 574 -7.39 -24.16 22.17
N THR A 575 -7.89 -24.10 23.40
CA THR A 575 -8.87 -25.07 23.92
C THR A 575 -10.30 -24.56 24.00
N GLN A 576 -10.50 -23.24 24.08
CA GLN A 576 -11.81 -22.66 24.38
C GLN A 576 -12.56 -22.20 23.13
N ARG A 577 -13.88 -22.09 23.26
CA ARG A 577 -14.73 -21.51 22.20
C ARG A 577 -14.57 -20.00 22.16
N GLN A 578 -14.93 -19.39 21.04
CA GLN A 578 -14.75 -17.97 20.81
C GLN A 578 -15.41 -17.08 21.89
N GLN A 579 -16.64 -17.37 22.29
CA GLN A 579 -17.34 -16.60 23.34
C GLN A 579 -16.64 -16.70 24.70
N ASP A 580 -16.11 -17.88 25.03
CA ASP A 580 -15.38 -18.12 26.27
C ASP A 580 -14.04 -17.35 26.27
N ILE A 581 -13.36 -17.27 25.12
CA ILE A 581 -12.14 -16.46 24.92
C ILE A 581 -12.44 -14.96 25.08
N GLU A 582 -13.54 -14.46 24.52
CA GLU A 582 -13.95 -13.05 24.62
C GLU A 582 -14.24 -12.65 26.06
N THR A 583 -14.96 -13.51 26.79
CA THR A 583 -15.23 -13.36 28.23
C THR A 583 -13.94 -13.40 29.04
N PHE A 584 -13.02 -14.33 28.74
CA PHE A 584 -11.71 -14.42 29.39
C PHE A 584 -10.90 -13.11 29.25
N PHE A 585 -10.83 -12.56 28.03
CA PHE A 585 -10.09 -11.31 27.76
C PHE A 585 -10.70 -10.13 28.50
N THR A 586 -12.02 -10.09 28.57
CA THR A 586 -12.77 -9.02 29.23
C THR A 586 -12.64 -9.11 30.75
N LEU A 587 -12.73 -10.31 31.32
CA LEU A 587 -12.61 -10.54 32.75
C LEU A 587 -11.19 -10.22 33.25
N ALA A 588 -10.14 -10.65 32.53
CA ALA A 588 -8.76 -10.28 32.84
C ALA A 588 -8.55 -8.75 32.85
N TRP A 589 -9.20 -8.03 31.93
CA TRP A 589 -9.17 -6.57 31.90
C TRP A 589 -9.91 -5.93 33.10
N MET A 590 -11.04 -6.51 33.53
CA MET A 590 -11.79 -6.06 34.70
C MET A 590 -11.02 -6.32 36.01
N ILE A 591 -10.39 -7.49 36.16
CA ILE A 591 -9.50 -7.82 37.30
C ILE A 591 -8.37 -6.80 37.41
N TRP A 592 -7.72 -6.46 36.30
CA TRP A 592 -6.71 -5.41 36.26
C TRP A 592 -7.28 -4.04 36.67
N GLY A 593 -8.49 -3.71 36.23
CA GLY A 593 -9.21 -2.51 36.63
C GLY A 593 -9.41 -2.46 38.15
N ASN A 594 -9.88 -3.56 38.74
CA ASN A 594 -10.13 -3.67 40.17
C ASN A 594 -8.83 -3.50 40.98
N ARG A 595 -7.75 -4.16 40.56
CA ARG A 595 -6.43 -3.97 41.16
C ARG A 595 -5.99 -2.50 41.14
N ASN A 596 -6.25 -1.77 40.05
CA ASN A 596 -5.89 -0.34 40.00
C ASN A 596 -6.74 0.50 40.98
N ASN A 597 -8.00 0.13 41.19
CA ASN A 597 -8.85 0.75 42.21
C ASN A 597 -8.29 0.47 43.61
N ALA A 598 -7.93 -0.77 43.92
CA ALA A 598 -7.30 -1.13 45.20
C ALA A 598 -6.03 -0.33 45.47
N TRP A 599 -5.13 -0.20 44.47
CA TRP A 599 -3.95 0.65 44.63
C TRP A 599 -4.31 2.14 44.83
N LEU A 600 -5.32 2.66 44.11
CA LEU A 600 -5.77 4.04 44.27
C LEU A 600 -6.68 4.26 45.50
N GLN A 601 -6.83 3.27 46.38
CA GLN A 601 -7.72 3.30 47.55
C GLN A 601 -9.19 3.65 47.19
N LYS A 602 -9.64 3.17 46.03
CA LYS A 602 -11.02 3.29 45.56
C LYS A 602 -11.82 2.01 45.87
N PRO A 603 -13.16 2.08 45.92
CA PRO A 603 -13.99 0.91 46.12
C PRO A 603 -13.64 -0.19 45.11
N SER A 604 -13.37 -1.38 45.63
CA SER A 604 -13.13 -2.57 44.81
C SER A 604 -14.46 -3.23 44.49
N ALA A 605 -14.59 -3.76 43.28
CA ALA A 605 -15.76 -4.52 42.87
C ALA A 605 -15.76 -5.90 43.52
N ASP A 606 -16.95 -6.39 43.85
CA ASP A 606 -17.14 -7.74 44.39
C ASP A 606 -16.65 -8.80 43.39
N ALA A 607 -15.95 -9.81 43.92
CA ALA A 607 -15.39 -10.90 43.13
C ALA A 607 -16.49 -11.77 42.49
N GLU A 608 -17.64 -11.88 43.16
CA GLU A 608 -18.78 -12.70 42.71
C GLU A 608 -19.45 -12.12 41.46
N ILE A 609 -19.52 -10.79 41.36
CA ILE A 609 -20.30 -10.10 40.32
C ILE A 609 -19.46 -9.85 39.05
N LEU A 610 -18.13 -9.92 39.15
CA LEU A 610 -17.23 -9.51 38.07
C LEU A 610 -17.31 -10.45 36.85
N GLY A 611 -17.53 -11.75 37.09
CA GLY A 611 -17.68 -12.76 36.04
C GLY A 611 -18.90 -12.50 35.15
N GLU A 612 -20.06 -12.27 35.77
CA GLU A 612 -21.31 -11.94 35.07
C GLU A 612 -21.18 -10.63 34.30
N LYS A 613 -20.63 -9.58 34.93
CA LYS A 613 -20.39 -8.28 34.27
C LYS A 613 -19.52 -8.41 33.02
N ALA A 614 -18.50 -9.28 33.05
CA ALA A 614 -17.66 -9.51 31.88
C ALA A 614 -18.43 -10.20 30.74
N ALA A 615 -19.28 -11.17 31.06
CA ALA A 615 -20.14 -11.83 30.07
C ALA A 615 -21.15 -10.85 29.44
N THR A 616 -21.86 -10.07 30.25
CA THR A 616 -22.79 -9.04 29.77
C THR A 616 -22.09 -8.02 28.88
N TYR A 617 -20.88 -7.58 29.25
CA TYR A 617 -20.10 -6.63 28.45
C TYR A 617 -19.74 -7.18 27.06
N VAL A 618 -19.43 -8.49 26.96
CA VAL A 618 -19.16 -9.16 25.69
C VAL A 618 -20.43 -9.27 24.85
N GLU A 619 -21.56 -9.62 25.47
CA GLU A 619 -22.86 -9.69 24.80
C GLU A 619 -23.28 -8.34 24.21
N GLU A 620 -23.25 -7.27 25.00
CA GLU A 620 -23.53 -5.90 24.56
C GLU A 620 -22.62 -5.49 23.39
N TYR A 621 -21.33 -5.80 23.48
CA TYR A 621 -20.37 -5.49 22.42
C TYR A 621 -20.69 -6.25 21.12
N ASN A 622 -21.02 -7.53 21.23
CA ASN A 622 -21.36 -8.37 20.09
C ASN A 622 -22.68 -7.94 19.44
N GLU A 623 -23.69 -7.54 20.21
CA GLU A 623 -24.94 -6.99 19.67
C GLU A 623 -24.74 -5.70 18.88
N VAL A 624 -23.97 -4.75 19.43
CA VAL A 624 -23.67 -3.48 18.74
C VAL A 624 -22.87 -3.74 17.47
N THR A 625 -21.91 -4.66 17.52
CA THR A 625 -21.07 -5.01 16.36
C THR A 625 -21.90 -5.68 15.26
N LYS A 626 -22.79 -6.62 15.61
CA LYS A 626 -23.73 -7.25 14.67
C LYS A 626 -24.61 -6.23 13.97
N LYS A 627 -25.18 -5.25 14.70
CA LYS A 627 -26.00 -4.17 14.10
C LYS A 627 -25.22 -3.34 13.06
N VAL A 628 -23.93 -3.10 13.28
CA VAL A 628 -23.03 -2.38 12.35
C VAL A 628 -22.64 -3.25 11.15
N GLU A 629 -22.50 -4.56 11.34
CA GLU A 629 -22.22 -5.51 10.25
C GLU A 629 -23.46 -5.74 9.39
N ASP A 630 -24.65 -5.85 9.97
CA ASP A 630 -25.91 -6.02 9.23
C ASP A 630 -26.24 -4.77 8.39
N SER A 631 -25.83 -3.58 8.84
CA SER A 631 -25.93 -2.33 8.05
C SER A 631 -24.83 -2.16 6.99
N ARG A 632 -23.76 -2.97 7.04
CA ARG A 632 -22.68 -3.01 6.03
C ARG A 632 -22.72 -4.24 5.11
N SER A 633 -23.49 -5.27 5.45
CA SER A 633 -23.49 -6.56 4.75
C SER A 633 -24.90 -6.99 4.35
N VAL A 634 -25.32 -6.57 3.16
CA VAL A 634 -26.33 -7.30 2.37
C VAL A 634 -25.67 -8.52 1.68
N LEU A 635 -24.57 -9.05 2.22
CA LEU A 635 -23.83 -10.16 1.60
C LEU A 635 -24.40 -11.51 2.06
N CYS A 636 -25.27 -12.04 1.19
CA CYS A 636 -25.80 -13.41 1.09
C CYS A 636 -25.22 -14.45 2.07
N ARG A 637 -26.03 -14.84 3.08
CA ARG A 637 -25.74 -16.00 3.96
C ARG A 637 -26.10 -17.35 3.33
N LYS A 638 -26.75 -17.35 2.16
CA LYS A 638 -27.16 -18.53 1.38
C LYS A 638 -26.80 -18.32 -0.10
N TRP A 639 -26.70 -19.40 -0.87
CA TRP A 639 -26.61 -19.28 -2.32
C TRP A 639 -27.95 -18.75 -2.84
N SER A 640 -27.92 -17.88 -3.85
CA SER A 640 -29.13 -17.35 -4.48
C SER A 640 -29.10 -17.59 -5.98
N PRO A 641 -30.24 -17.90 -6.61
CA PRO A 641 -30.29 -18.05 -8.06
C PRO A 641 -29.98 -16.72 -8.78
N PRO A 642 -29.48 -16.77 -10.02
CA PRO A 642 -29.33 -15.58 -10.86
C PRO A 642 -30.69 -14.98 -11.25
N THR A 643 -30.72 -13.68 -11.55
CA THR A 643 -31.90 -13.00 -12.09
C THR A 643 -31.93 -13.09 -13.63
N GLY A 644 -33.09 -13.38 -14.21
CA GLY A 644 -33.31 -13.37 -15.66
C GLY A 644 -32.84 -14.65 -16.37
N SER A 645 -32.29 -14.49 -17.59
CA SER A 645 -31.74 -15.58 -18.44
C SER A 645 -30.28 -15.93 -18.15
N MET A 646 -29.73 -15.38 -17.07
CA MET A 646 -28.36 -15.60 -16.62
C MET A 646 -28.20 -17.00 -16.00
N LEU A 647 -27.05 -17.63 -16.22
CA LEU A 647 -26.64 -18.87 -15.56
C LEU A 647 -25.54 -18.59 -14.54
N LYS A 648 -25.56 -19.30 -13.41
CA LYS A 648 -24.49 -19.25 -12.40
C LYS A 648 -23.62 -20.49 -12.46
N MET A 649 -22.31 -20.29 -12.50
CA MET A 649 -21.31 -21.35 -12.45
C MET A 649 -20.57 -21.30 -11.12
N ASN A 650 -20.79 -22.30 -10.27
CA ASN A 650 -20.10 -22.48 -9.00
C ASN A 650 -18.84 -23.32 -9.19
N VAL A 651 -17.67 -22.76 -8.85
CA VAL A 651 -16.35 -23.41 -9.03
C VAL A 651 -15.67 -23.60 -7.67
N ALA A 652 -15.22 -24.82 -7.38
CA ALA A 652 -14.46 -25.13 -6.16
C ALA A 652 -13.27 -26.05 -6.44
N THR A 653 -12.28 -25.99 -5.55
CA THR A 653 -11.09 -26.85 -5.59
C THR A 653 -10.85 -27.52 -4.24
N THR A 654 -10.40 -28.77 -4.27
CA THR A 654 -10.03 -29.55 -3.08
C THR A 654 -8.62 -30.12 -3.27
N TYR A 655 -7.71 -29.88 -2.32
CA TYR A 655 -6.33 -30.40 -2.38
C TYR A 655 -6.24 -31.80 -1.78
N PHE A 656 -5.60 -32.72 -2.50
CA PHE A 656 -5.33 -34.07 -2.02
C PHE A 656 -3.84 -34.20 -1.67
N ASN A 657 -3.49 -33.90 -0.41
CA ASN A 657 -2.10 -33.87 0.07
C ASN A 657 -1.32 -35.17 -0.20
N THR A 658 -1.97 -36.33 -0.12
CA THR A 658 -1.33 -37.63 -0.32
C THR A 658 -0.96 -37.92 -1.78
N ARG A 659 -1.65 -37.30 -2.74
CA ARG A 659 -1.46 -37.52 -4.19
C ARG A 659 -0.77 -36.35 -4.91
N LYS A 660 -0.55 -35.23 -4.23
CA LYS A 660 -0.06 -33.97 -4.83
C LYS A 660 -0.93 -33.54 -6.04
N SER A 661 -2.25 -33.66 -5.89
CA SER A 661 -3.24 -33.35 -6.93
C SER A 661 -4.35 -32.45 -6.39
N VAL A 662 -5.12 -31.88 -7.31
CA VAL A 662 -6.24 -30.99 -7.01
C VAL A 662 -7.48 -31.50 -7.73
N GLY A 663 -8.55 -31.70 -6.98
CA GLY A 663 -9.88 -31.96 -7.53
C GLY A 663 -10.59 -30.65 -7.85
N LEU A 664 -11.14 -30.54 -9.05
CA LEU A 664 -12.03 -29.46 -9.50
C LEU A 664 -13.48 -29.96 -9.50
N GLY A 665 -14.37 -29.13 -8.97
CA GLY A 665 -15.81 -29.32 -9.09
C GLY A 665 -16.47 -28.05 -9.64
N VAL A 666 -17.32 -28.21 -10.65
CA VAL A 666 -18.07 -27.15 -11.31
C VAL A 666 -19.54 -27.55 -11.35
N VAL A 667 -20.43 -26.65 -10.94
CA VAL A 667 -21.89 -26.83 -11.02
C VAL A 667 -22.49 -25.60 -11.67
N ILE A 668 -23.27 -25.77 -12.75
CA ILE A 668 -23.96 -24.70 -13.46
C ILE A 668 -25.45 -24.77 -13.15
N ARG A 669 -26.07 -23.64 -12.78
CA ARG A 669 -27.49 -23.56 -12.41
C ARG A 669 -28.19 -22.37 -13.06
N ASN A 670 -29.49 -22.54 -13.33
CA ASN A 670 -30.35 -21.50 -13.90
C ASN A 670 -31.05 -20.63 -12.83
N SER A 671 -31.89 -19.69 -13.27
CA SER A 671 -32.66 -18.78 -12.40
C SER A 671 -33.73 -19.46 -11.55
N ARG A 672 -34.11 -20.71 -11.87
CA ARG A 672 -34.97 -21.56 -11.01
C ARG A 672 -34.17 -22.35 -9.98
N GLY A 673 -32.83 -22.26 -10.01
CA GLY A 673 -31.94 -23.06 -9.16
C GLY A 673 -31.72 -24.48 -9.66
N GLU A 674 -32.29 -24.84 -10.81
CA GLU A 674 -32.13 -26.16 -11.41
C GLU A 674 -30.70 -26.32 -11.92
N GLN A 675 -30.15 -27.51 -11.73
CA GLN A 675 -28.83 -27.84 -12.24
C GLN A 675 -28.89 -28.06 -13.76
N MET A 676 -28.07 -27.33 -14.49
CA MET A 676 -27.96 -27.44 -15.96
C MET A 676 -26.80 -28.35 -16.36
N ALA A 677 -25.70 -28.30 -15.62
CA ALA A 677 -24.53 -29.12 -15.89
C ALA A 677 -23.64 -29.26 -14.64
N SER A 678 -22.89 -30.36 -14.57
CA SER A 678 -21.81 -30.55 -13.59
C SER A 678 -20.57 -31.11 -14.26
N TYR A 679 -19.41 -30.74 -13.72
CA TYR A 679 -18.12 -31.21 -14.22
C TYR A 679 -17.15 -31.42 -13.06
N CYS A 680 -16.40 -32.51 -13.10
CA CYS A 680 -15.30 -32.74 -12.15
C CYS A 680 -14.08 -33.40 -12.82
N GLU A 681 -12.89 -33.03 -12.36
CA GLU A 681 -11.62 -33.60 -12.84
C GLU A 681 -10.55 -33.48 -11.74
N GLU A 682 -9.70 -34.50 -11.60
CA GLU A 682 -8.46 -34.42 -10.82
C GLU A 682 -7.29 -34.10 -11.75
N PHE A 683 -6.56 -33.02 -11.44
CA PHE A 683 -5.37 -32.63 -12.17
C PHE A 683 -4.16 -32.47 -11.23
N PRO A 684 -2.92 -32.57 -11.74
CA PRO A 684 -1.72 -32.40 -10.92
C PRO A 684 -1.68 -31.04 -10.22
N SER A 685 -1.28 -31.03 -8.94
CA SER A 685 -1.17 -29.78 -8.18
C SER A 685 -0.02 -28.92 -8.72
N ALA A 686 -0.30 -27.65 -8.99
CA ALA A 686 0.74 -26.68 -9.35
C ALA A 686 1.53 -26.24 -8.10
N LYS A 687 2.70 -25.60 -8.31
CA LYS A 687 3.64 -25.16 -7.27
C LYS A 687 3.00 -24.38 -6.09
N ASP A 688 1.90 -23.66 -6.32
CA ASP A 688 1.17 -22.89 -5.28
C ASP A 688 -0.35 -22.94 -5.51
N SER A 689 -1.09 -22.68 -4.42
CA SER A 689 -2.55 -22.67 -4.34
C SER A 689 -3.23 -21.77 -5.37
N LEU A 690 -2.61 -20.62 -5.65
CA LEU A 690 -3.11 -19.65 -6.61
C LEU A 690 -3.04 -20.15 -8.07
N HIS A 691 -1.95 -20.84 -8.45
CA HIS A 691 -1.78 -21.40 -9.79
C HIS A 691 -2.78 -22.54 -10.05
N SER A 692 -3.00 -23.37 -9.03
CA SER A 692 -3.99 -24.44 -9.08
C SER A 692 -5.41 -23.88 -9.21
N ALA A 693 -5.74 -22.80 -8.50
CA ALA A 693 -7.02 -22.10 -8.64
C ALA A 693 -7.20 -21.46 -10.02
N ALA A 694 -6.14 -20.89 -10.61
CA ALA A 694 -6.18 -20.32 -11.96
C ALA A 694 -6.36 -21.41 -13.03
N ASN A 695 -5.65 -22.54 -12.94
CA ASN A 695 -5.86 -23.69 -13.83
C ASN A 695 -7.29 -24.23 -13.72
N ALA A 696 -7.81 -24.34 -12.50
CA ALA A 696 -9.18 -24.78 -12.28
C ALA A 696 -10.20 -23.83 -12.93
N MET A 697 -9.96 -22.52 -12.86
CA MET A 697 -10.79 -21.52 -13.52
C MET A 697 -10.74 -21.62 -15.05
N ILE A 698 -9.56 -21.83 -15.64
CA ILE A 698 -9.39 -22.03 -17.09
C ILE A 698 -10.21 -23.26 -17.54
N LYS A 699 -10.07 -24.38 -16.84
CA LYS A 699 -10.83 -25.61 -17.14
C LYS A 699 -12.34 -25.40 -17.00
N ALA A 700 -12.80 -24.71 -15.94
CA ALA A 700 -14.21 -24.41 -15.73
C ALA A 700 -14.79 -23.51 -16.83
N LEU A 701 -14.06 -22.47 -17.25
CA LEU A 701 -14.49 -21.59 -18.35
C LEU A 701 -14.49 -22.33 -19.69
N GLN A 702 -13.49 -23.16 -19.95
CA GLN A 702 -13.45 -23.99 -21.14
C GLN A 702 -14.66 -24.94 -21.21
N PHE A 703 -14.98 -25.61 -20.09
CA PHE A 703 -16.20 -26.41 -19.97
C PHE A 703 -17.48 -25.61 -20.25
N GLY A 704 -17.57 -24.37 -19.74
CA GLY A 704 -18.70 -23.49 -20.03
C GLY A 704 -18.87 -23.17 -21.52
N VAL A 705 -17.76 -22.96 -22.24
CA VAL A 705 -17.78 -22.74 -23.70
C VAL A 705 -18.17 -24.02 -24.43
N ASP A 706 -17.58 -25.16 -24.07
CA ASP A 706 -17.79 -26.45 -24.74
C ASP A 706 -19.23 -26.96 -24.55
N ALA A 707 -19.84 -26.67 -23.40
CA ALA A 707 -21.24 -26.99 -23.12
C ALA A 707 -22.24 -25.94 -23.66
N GLY A 708 -21.78 -24.91 -24.38
CA GLY A 708 -22.65 -23.92 -25.03
C GLY A 708 -23.23 -22.83 -24.13
N PHE A 709 -22.67 -22.62 -22.93
CA PHE A 709 -23.17 -21.62 -21.98
C PHE A 709 -22.46 -20.27 -22.14
N TYR A 710 -22.96 -19.39 -23.01
CA TYR A 710 -22.29 -18.12 -23.33
C TYR A 710 -22.60 -16.93 -22.39
N CYS A 711 -23.50 -17.09 -21.42
CA CYS A 711 -23.98 -16.03 -20.53
C CYS A 711 -23.86 -16.48 -19.07
N LEU A 712 -22.71 -16.21 -18.43
CA LEU A 712 -22.32 -16.82 -17.16
C LEU A 712 -21.91 -15.81 -16.07
N MET A 713 -22.34 -16.12 -14.85
CA MET A 713 -21.85 -15.52 -13.61
C MET A 713 -21.07 -16.57 -12.82
N VAL A 714 -19.75 -16.40 -12.72
CA VAL A 714 -18.85 -17.38 -12.11
C VAL A 714 -18.61 -17.05 -10.64
N GLU A 715 -18.94 -17.98 -9.76
CA GLU A 715 -18.82 -17.89 -8.31
C GLU A 715 -17.74 -18.84 -7.78
N PHE A 716 -16.77 -18.31 -7.03
CA PHE A 716 -15.65 -19.08 -6.48
C PHE A 716 -15.12 -18.47 -5.17
N SER A 717 -14.23 -19.16 -4.46
CA SER A 717 -13.83 -18.76 -3.09
C SER A 717 -12.45 -18.08 -2.99
N HIS A 718 -11.77 -17.79 -4.10
CA HIS A 718 -10.40 -17.27 -4.09
C HIS A 718 -10.33 -15.75 -4.35
N SER A 719 -10.36 -14.95 -3.28
CA SER A 719 -10.39 -13.47 -3.38
C SER A 719 -9.20 -12.86 -4.14
N GLN A 720 -8.00 -13.40 -3.94
CA GLN A 720 -6.79 -12.92 -4.63
C GLN A 720 -6.83 -13.18 -6.15
N LEU A 721 -7.39 -14.31 -6.60
CA LEU A 721 -7.56 -14.60 -8.03
C LEU A 721 -8.58 -13.63 -8.65
N LYS A 722 -9.69 -13.33 -7.97
CA LYS A 722 -10.63 -12.28 -8.42
C LYS A 722 -9.94 -10.93 -8.60
N ALA A 723 -9.13 -10.52 -7.61
CA ALA A 723 -8.40 -9.27 -7.68
C ALA A 723 -7.44 -9.23 -8.88
N LEU A 724 -6.79 -10.35 -9.22
CA LEU A 724 -5.94 -10.46 -10.42
C LEU A 724 -6.76 -10.41 -11.72
N ILE A 725 -7.87 -11.15 -11.81
CA ILE A 725 -8.73 -11.16 -13.01
C ILE A 725 -9.29 -9.76 -13.30
N GLN A 726 -9.76 -9.06 -12.26
CA GLN A 726 -10.38 -7.74 -12.38
C GLN A 726 -9.39 -6.58 -12.51
N SER A 727 -8.12 -6.80 -12.18
CA SER A 727 -7.10 -5.75 -12.32
C SER A 727 -6.99 -5.31 -13.79
N THR A 728 -6.93 -4.00 -14.03
CA THR A 728 -6.60 -3.44 -15.34
C THR A 728 -5.11 -3.53 -15.65
N GLU A 729 -4.29 -3.78 -14.63
CA GLU A 729 -2.85 -3.85 -14.77
C GLU A 729 -2.40 -5.25 -15.22
N GLU A 730 -1.26 -5.29 -15.90
CA GLU A 730 -0.63 -6.53 -16.33
C GLU A 730 -0.04 -7.28 -15.13
N CYS A 731 -0.26 -8.59 -15.09
CA CYS A 731 0.32 -9.47 -14.09
C CYS A 731 1.68 -9.95 -14.58
N LEU A 732 2.75 -9.40 -13.98
CA LEU A 732 4.12 -9.64 -14.41
C LEU A 732 4.70 -10.95 -13.85
N SER A 733 4.03 -11.60 -12.89
CA SER A 733 4.45 -12.89 -12.36
C SER A 733 4.13 -14.05 -13.32
N GLU A 734 4.65 -15.24 -13.02
CA GLU A 734 4.49 -16.46 -13.83
C GLU A 734 3.01 -16.86 -14.05
N ILE A 735 2.13 -16.54 -13.10
CA ILE A 735 0.67 -16.76 -13.25
C ILE A 735 0.03 -15.85 -14.31
N GLY A 736 0.73 -14.78 -14.73
CA GLY A 736 0.19 -13.78 -15.64
C GLY A 736 -0.34 -14.36 -16.95
N ASP A 737 0.26 -15.45 -17.44
CA ASP A 737 -0.20 -16.16 -18.63
C ASP A 737 -1.58 -16.81 -18.42
N GLN A 738 -1.77 -17.47 -17.27
CA GLN A 738 -3.05 -18.05 -16.90
C GLN A 738 -4.12 -16.96 -16.70
N ILE A 739 -3.76 -15.82 -16.09
CA ILE A 739 -4.67 -14.68 -15.93
C ILE A 739 -5.04 -14.07 -17.29
N ALA A 740 -4.07 -13.90 -18.20
CA ALA A 740 -4.32 -13.41 -19.54
C ALA A 740 -5.25 -14.36 -20.32
N HIS A 741 -5.05 -15.68 -20.17
CA HIS A 741 -5.93 -16.69 -20.75
C HIS A 741 -7.36 -16.57 -20.19
N ILE A 742 -7.52 -16.46 -18.86
CA ILE A 742 -8.83 -16.24 -18.21
C ILE A 742 -9.49 -14.95 -18.71
N ARG A 743 -8.72 -13.87 -18.89
CA ARG A 743 -9.25 -12.60 -19.44
C ARG A 743 -9.67 -12.75 -20.90
N ASN A 744 -8.93 -13.52 -21.70
CA ASN A 744 -9.25 -13.76 -23.11
C ASN A 744 -10.58 -14.48 -23.29
N PHE A 745 -11.00 -15.32 -22.34
CA PHE A 745 -12.33 -15.93 -22.37
C PHE A 745 -13.46 -14.91 -22.45
N ARG A 746 -13.30 -13.67 -21.97
CA ARG A 746 -14.32 -12.62 -22.13
C ARG A 746 -14.72 -12.35 -23.58
N THR A 747 -13.86 -12.68 -24.55
CA THR A 747 -14.19 -12.56 -25.98
C THR A 747 -15.09 -13.68 -26.49
N LYS A 748 -15.14 -14.82 -25.78
CA LYS A 748 -15.93 -16.01 -26.12
C LYS A 748 -17.33 -16.05 -25.47
N PHE A 749 -17.60 -15.18 -24.49
CA PHE A 749 -18.88 -15.11 -23.78
C PHE A 749 -19.61 -13.80 -24.14
N SER A 750 -20.94 -13.83 -24.26
CA SER A 750 -21.75 -12.62 -24.42
C SER A 750 -21.81 -11.81 -23.13
N HIS A 751 -21.76 -12.49 -21.98
CA HIS A 751 -21.66 -11.89 -20.67
C HIS A 751 -20.88 -12.82 -19.73
N LEU A 752 -19.84 -12.29 -19.06
CA LEU A 752 -19.01 -13.05 -18.11
C LEU A 752 -18.62 -12.19 -16.90
N ASP A 753 -19.16 -12.56 -15.74
CA ASP A 753 -18.90 -11.89 -14.46
C ASP A 753 -18.26 -12.82 -13.42
N PHE A 754 -17.49 -12.23 -12.50
CA PHE A 754 -16.73 -12.96 -11.48
C PHE A 754 -17.08 -12.50 -10.06
N ILE A 755 -17.61 -13.41 -9.24
CA ILE A 755 -18.05 -13.15 -7.88
C ILE A 755 -17.30 -14.05 -6.90
N VAL A 756 -16.88 -13.48 -5.77
CA VAL A 756 -16.26 -14.25 -4.70
C VAL A 756 -17.33 -14.54 -3.65
N ILE A 757 -17.53 -15.83 -3.37
CA ILE A 757 -18.47 -16.30 -2.36
C ILE A 757 -17.74 -17.05 -1.25
N PRO A 758 -18.20 -16.95 0.02
CA PRO A 758 -17.71 -17.79 1.10
C PRO A 758 -17.87 -19.28 0.74
N GLY A 759 -16.92 -20.12 1.15
CA GLY A 759 -17.00 -21.56 0.89
C GLY A 759 -18.24 -22.23 1.49
N SER A 760 -18.87 -21.61 2.50
CA SER A 760 -20.14 -22.06 3.08
C SER A 760 -21.33 -21.97 2.11
N CYS A 761 -21.24 -21.11 1.10
CA CYS A 761 -22.25 -20.88 0.06
C CYS A 761 -21.92 -21.62 -1.25
N ASN A 762 -20.89 -22.47 -1.26
CA ASN A 762 -20.38 -23.18 -2.43
C ASN A 762 -20.22 -24.69 -2.15
N ARG A 763 -21.20 -25.29 -1.46
CA ARG A 763 -21.10 -26.65 -0.92
C ARG A 763 -21.17 -27.68 -2.03
N ALA A 764 -22.07 -27.48 -3.00
CA ALA A 764 -22.24 -28.41 -4.11
C ALA A 764 -20.95 -28.57 -4.94
N ALA A 765 -20.34 -27.47 -5.39
CA ALA A 765 -19.08 -27.53 -6.13
C ALA A 765 -17.94 -28.10 -5.28
N LYS A 766 -17.89 -27.78 -3.98
CA LYS A 766 -16.85 -28.31 -3.06
C LYS A 766 -16.97 -29.82 -2.85
N MET A 767 -18.19 -30.33 -2.77
CA MET A 767 -18.46 -31.76 -2.68
C MET A 767 -18.05 -32.49 -3.96
N LEU A 768 -18.41 -31.92 -5.12
CA LEU A 768 -18.01 -32.43 -6.41
C LEU A 768 -16.48 -32.41 -6.61
N ALA A 769 -15.79 -31.37 -6.13
CA ALA A 769 -14.34 -31.32 -6.11
C ALA A 769 -13.70 -32.40 -5.21
N GLY A 770 -14.37 -32.81 -4.14
CA GLY A 770 -13.96 -33.94 -3.31
C GLY A 770 -14.19 -35.30 -3.99
N PHE A 771 -15.28 -35.42 -4.76
CA PHE A 771 -15.62 -36.62 -5.54
C PHE A 771 -14.62 -36.89 -6.67
N ALA A 772 -13.99 -35.84 -7.22
CA ALA A 772 -12.96 -35.98 -8.25
C ALA A 772 -11.74 -36.82 -7.83
N LYS A 773 -11.59 -37.17 -6.55
CA LYS A 773 -10.47 -37.97 -6.03
C LYS A 773 -10.38 -39.34 -6.73
N GLY A 774 -9.36 -39.53 -7.56
CA GLY A 774 -9.11 -40.73 -8.36
C GLY A 774 -9.57 -40.62 -9.82
N ASN A 775 -10.28 -39.57 -10.21
CA ASN A 775 -10.83 -39.37 -11.55
C ASN A 775 -9.92 -38.44 -12.36
N THR A 776 -8.95 -39.02 -13.07
CA THR A 776 -8.04 -38.26 -13.95
C THR A 776 -8.69 -37.84 -15.27
N GLU A 777 -9.75 -38.53 -15.70
CA GLU A 777 -10.58 -38.12 -16.83
C GLU A 777 -11.74 -37.24 -16.38
N PRO A 778 -12.12 -36.23 -17.19
CA PRO A 778 -13.21 -35.33 -16.85
C PRO A 778 -14.55 -36.08 -16.83
N SER A 779 -15.23 -36.06 -15.69
CA SER A 779 -16.60 -36.56 -15.56
C SER A 779 -17.57 -35.41 -15.80
N ILE A 780 -18.45 -35.56 -16.79
CA ILE A 780 -19.39 -34.54 -17.24
C ILE A 780 -20.82 -35.06 -17.10
N TRP A 781 -21.69 -34.20 -16.57
CA TRP A 781 -23.13 -34.44 -16.48
C TRP A 781 -23.87 -33.24 -17.07
N LEU A 782 -24.80 -33.49 -17.99
CA LEU A 782 -25.69 -32.48 -18.57
C LEU A 782 -27.12 -32.77 -18.09
N GLU A 783 -27.85 -31.72 -17.74
CA GLU A 783 -29.25 -31.74 -17.27
C GLU A 783 -29.51 -32.43 -15.92
N GLU A 784 -28.88 -33.58 -15.64
CA GLU A 784 -29.01 -34.30 -14.37
C GLU A 784 -27.65 -34.54 -13.72
N GLY A 785 -27.49 -34.13 -12.46
CA GLY A 785 -26.27 -34.34 -11.68
C GLY A 785 -26.14 -35.75 -11.10
N PRO A 786 -24.95 -36.10 -10.60
CA PRO A 786 -24.79 -37.35 -9.87
C PRO A 786 -25.69 -37.36 -8.62
N ALA A 787 -26.31 -38.50 -8.32
CA ALA A 787 -27.37 -38.64 -7.31
C ALA A 787 -27.01 -38.08 -5.92
N PHE A 788 -25.73 -38.15 -5.54
CA PHE A 788 -25.24 -37.62 -4.26
C PHE A 788 -25.26 -36.08 -4.17
N LEU A 789 -25.34 -35.37 -5.29
CA LEU A 789 -25.29 -33.91 -5.35
C LEU A 789 -26.67 -33.27 -5.17
N LEU A 790 -27.74 -34.00 -5.54
CA LEU A 790 -29.12 -33.52 -5.53
C LEU A 790 -29.59 -33.01 -4.15
N PRO A 791 -29.37 -33.74 -3.02
CA PRO A 791 -29.78 -33.25 -1.70
C PRO A 791 -29.09 -31.94 -1.30
N ILE A 792 -27.86 -31.72 -1.77
CA ILE A 792 -27.05 -30.54 -1.43
C ILE A 792 -27.50 -29.33 -2.26
N VAL A 793 -27.80 -29.55 -3.55
CA VAL A 793 -28.35 -28.51 -4.44
C VAL A 793 -29.69 -28.01 -3.90
N LEU A 794 -30.56 -28.92 -3.45
CA LEU A 794 -31.85 -28.56 -2.86
C LEU A 794 -31.68 -27.84 -1.51
N ALA A 795 -30.75 -28.29 -0.66
CA ALA A 795 -30.48 -27.64 0.62
C ALA A 795 -29.87 -26.22 0.49
N GLU A 796 -29.22 -25.91 -0.64
CA GLU A 796 -28.72 -24.55 -0.92
C GLU A 796 -29.83 -23.57 -1.35
N LEU A 797 -30.99 -24.08 -1.78
CA LEU A 797 -32.18 -23.30 -2.17
C LEU A 797 -33.14 -23.04 -1.00
N SER A 798 -33.20 -23.95 -0.01
CA SER A 798 -33.99 -23.83 1.23
C SER A 798 -33.37 -22.89 2.24
#